data_AF-A0A089NET4-F1
#
_entry.id   AF-A0A089NET4-F1
#
_cell.length_a   1.000
_cell.length_b   1.000
_cell.length_c   1.000
_cell.angle_alpha   90.00
_cell.angle_beta   90.00
_cell.angle_gamma   90.00
#
_symmetry.space_group_name_H-M   'P 1'
#
loop_
_entity.id
_entity.type
_entity.pdbx_description
1 polymer ?
#
loop_
_entity_poly.entity_id
_entity_poly.type
_entity_poly.pdbx_seq_one_letter_code
_entity_poly.pdbx_strand_id
1 'polypeptide(L)'
;MKKMIPFILAAVLLVPSVVAAADPEKNASPVNLGKAEIEAFANTFFQQKEVKDQLAGAVLVVVKNGQVMLNKGYGYADIDSQKPFDSGNTVFRVASVSKLFTAVGIMQLAEKGKLDLDKDVQAYLPDVQIPNKTGGPLTLKHLMTHTGGFDAGTAEDPQKTYSLRDFIKETVPTVITKPGEVFNYNNYGYDLQGYIIEKVSGLPFEEYMRKNLFAPLGMNNSDFIFTDKVKKAIATPYDSSLKQAQQIVNVPANRPAGGMFSTGADMAKFLMAMLNDDPASGHRILTEASIRAMEHNSVTIHPKIPGAGYGLESNYTQYYNGYNVVEKGGDLPGFHSNIWLLPDEKTGVFLASNSDKGNLRLSFFEQFMNRYFPKKGKGPTFVQPEPTKQQLLRFEGTYRDLRSPGWSYDISAVDGALIVKAPSGNHTLRQAEDLLFYDEEGVAAGFKPDADGNILYFAYNKPGSWSVKPPEMPKFQDVPDDHPYAEYIYELVQSGAIQGGSGRFEPDKPITRGQFLAMLVHLSTYPLSQKPSSFADTKGNQYEAYIQTAYEIGIANGFTNGMFNPDQPVTREEAATLVWRLVKIVLSAAPVQSDLKGPYSSWAAEGLQFVVGKQLFGPDVQTSSAGSVDYRPKDIMLKQEAAALLSQLLKSIRQIENN
;
A
#
# COMPACT_ATOMS: atom_id res chain seq x y z
N MET A 1 -2.81 6.72 32.23
CA MET A 1 -2.45 7.11 30.86
C MET A 1 -3.07 6.11 29.90
N LYS A 2 -4.03 6.54 29.07
CA LYS A 2 -4.70 5.70 28.07
C LYS A 2 -3.69 5.44 26.93
N LYS A 3 -3.52 4.17 26.57
CA LYS A 3 -2.55 3.73 25.54
C LYS A 3 -2.90 4.37 24.19
N MET A 4 -1.99 5.19 23.67
CA MET A 4 -1.99 5.58 22.25
C MET A 4 -1.48 4.38 21.46
N ILE A 5 -2.37 3.73 20.73
CA ILE A 5 -1.99 2.75 19.71
C ILE A 5 -1.65 3.57 18.46
N PRO A 6 -0.43 3.49 17.92
CA PRO A 6 -0.12 4.16 16.66
C PRO A 6 -0.96 3.51 15.55
N PHE A 7 -1.56 4.36 14.72
CA PHE A 7 -2.19 3.95 13.47
C PHE A 7 -1.10 3.40 12.55
N ILE A 8 -0.95 2.09 12.52
CA ILE A 8 -0.16 1.41 11.51
C ILE A 8 -0.92 1.60 10.19
N LEU A 9 -0.24 2.19 9.20
CA LEU A 9 -0.67 2.16 7.81
C LEU A 9 -1.06 0.71 7.49
N ALA A 10 -2.34 0.46 7.22
CA ALA A 10 -2.79 -0.85 6.83
C ALA A 10 -2.00 -1.29 5.59
N ALA A 11 -1.00 -2.17 5.81
CA ALA A 11 -0.40 -2.94 4.76
C ALA A 11 -1.52 -3.77 4.16
N VAL A 12 -1.79 -3.55 2.87
CA VAL A 12 -2.67 -4.42 2.11
C VAL A 12 -1.96 -5.77 2.08
N LEU A 13 -2.42 -6.71 2.89
CA LEU A 13 -2.03 -8.12 2.82
C LEU A 13 -2.52 -8.66 1.48
N LEU A 14 -1.70 -8.51 0.44
CA LEU A 14 -1.73 -9.37 -0.73
C LEU A 14 -0.98 -10.64 -0.36
N VAL A 15 -1.68 -11.58 0.28
CA VAL A 15 -1.19 -12.95 0.32
C VAL A 15 -1.38 -13.50 -1.09
N PRO A 16 -0.34 -13.92 -1.82
CA PRO A 16 -0.52 -14.67 -3.04
C PRO A 16 -1.15 -16.01 -2.66
N SER A 17 -2.46 -16.10 -2.82
CA SER A 17 -3.15 -17.39 -2.78
C SER A 17 -2.58 -18.21 -3.93
N VAL A 18 -1.94 -19.34 -3.60
CA VAL A 18 -1.58 -20.39 -4.56
C VAL A 18 -2.88 -20.85 -5.22
N VAL A 19 -3.22 -20.25 -6.36
CA VAL A 19 -4.23 -20.78 -7.25
C VAL A 19 -3.55 -21.96 -7.93
N ALA A 20 -3.97 -23.17 -7.56
CA ALA A 20 -3.61 -24.35 -8.33
C ALA A 20 -3.94 -24.07 -9.80
N ALA A 21 -2.91 -24.06 -10.65
CA ALA A 21 -3.06 -23.88 -12.07
C ALA A 21 -4.09 -24.91 -12.57
N ALA A 22 -5.30 -24.42 -12.87
CA ALA A 22 -6.27 -25.21 -13.60
C ALA A 22 -5.63 -25.55 -14.95
N ASP A 23 -5.85 -26.80 -15.39
CA ASP A 23 -5.53 -27.25 -16.75
C ASP A 23 -5.91 -26.17 -17.77
N PRO A 24 -5.20 -26.03 -18.92
CA PRO A 24 -5.59 -25.12 -19.98
C PRO A 24 -6.95 -25.56 -20.54
N GLU A 25 -8.02 -25.09 -19.92
CA GLU A 25 -9.39 -25.39 -20.31
C GLU A 25 -9.59 -24.87 -21.74
N LYS A 26 -10.13 -25.74 -22.60
CA LYS A 26 -10.76 -25.36 -23.85
C LYS A 26 -11.53 -24.05 -23.64
N ASN A 27 -11.24 -23.02 -24.42
CA ASN A 27 -11.98 -21.75 -24.42
C ASN A 27 -13.50 -22.02 -24.38
N ALA A 28 -14.08 -21.92 -23.19
CA ALA A 28 -15.51 -22.11 -23.01
C ALA A 28 -16.25 -21.01 -23.77
N SER A 29 -17.35 -21.35 -24.42
CA SER A 29 -18.20 -20.35 -25.06
C SER A 29 -18.78 -19.41 -24.00
N PRO A 30 -18.78 -18.08 -24.21
CA PRO A 30 -19.34 -17.13 -23.26
C PRO A 30 -20.82 -17.43 -23.01
N VAL A 31 -21.22 -17.42 -21.74
CA VAL A 31 -22.64 -17.52 -21.39
C VAL A 31 -23.26 -16.12 -21.38
N ASN A 32 -24.52 -16.02 -21.82
CA ASN A 32 -25.22 -14.75 -21.82
C ASN A 32 -25.48 -14.25 -20.39
N LEU A 33 -25.07 -13.01 -20.09
CA LEU A 33 -25.28 -12.35 -18.81
C LEU A 33 -26.75 -11.85 -18.69
N GLY A 34 -27.66 -12.74 -18.29
CA GLY A 34 -29.07 -12.44 -18.00
C GLY A 34 -29.37 -12.36 -16.49
N LYS A 35 -30.48 -11.73 -16.09
CA LYS A 35 -30.82 -11.47 -14.67
C LYS A 35 -30.87 -12.74 -13.80
N ALA A 36 -31.63 -13.75 -14.23
CA ALA A 36 -31.74 -15.02 -13.49
C ALA A 36 -30.40 -15.76 -13.43
N GLU A 37 -29.61 -15.67 -14.50
CA GLU A 37 -28.31 -16.33 -14.62
C GLU A 37 -27.28 -15.72 -13.68
N ILE A 38 -27.16 -14.37 -13.64
CA ILE A 38 -26.22 -13.70 -12.73
C ILE A 38 -26.62 -13.89 -11.27
N GLU A 39 -27.92 -13.93 -10.97
CA GLU A 39 -28.38 -14.22 -9.61
C GLU A 39 -28.03 -15.65 -9.19
N ALA A 40 -28.23 -16.64 -10.06
CA ALA A 40 -27.87 -18.03 -9.79
C ALA A 40 -26.35 -18.21 -9.61
N PHE A 41 -25.55 -17.58 -10.47
CA PHE A 41 -24.09 -17.55 -10.35
C PHE A 41 -23.65 -16.93 -9.02
N ALA A 42 -24.15 -15.74 -8.69
CA ALA A 42 -23.79 -15.07 -7.44
C ALA A 42 -24.23 -15.87 -6.22
N ASN A 43 -25.44 -16.42 -6.21
CA ASN A 43 -25.89 -17.30 -5.14
C ASN A 43 -24.96 -18.52 -4.99
N THR A 44 -24.50 -19.11 -6.08
CA THR A 44 -23.56 -20.24 -6.04
C THR A 44 -22.22 -19.83 -5.44
N PHE A 45 -21.65 -18.70 -5.88
CA PHE A 45 -20.42 -18.14 -5.33
C PHE A 45 -20.53 -17.91 -3.82
N PHE A 46 -21.57 -17.21 -3.37
CA PHE A 46 -21.78 -16.93 -1.94
C PHE A 46 -22.17 -18.15 -1.09
N GLN A 47 -22.41 -19.31 -1.72
CA GLN A 47 -22.64 -20.58 -1.01
C GLN A 47 -21.38 -21.45 -0.91
N GLN A 48 -20.30 -21.12 -1.62
CA GLN A 48 -18.99 -21.79 -1.51
C GLN A 48 -18.52 -21.74 -0.05
N LYS A 49 -17.94 -22.84 0.44
CA LYS A 49 -17.53 -22.97 1.84
C LYS A 49 -16.49 -21.90 2.20
N GLU A 50 -15.52 -21.69 1.32
CA GLU A 50 -14.43 -20.73 1.46
C GLU A 50 -14.95 -19.29 1.49
N VAL A 51 -16.05 -19.01 0.77
CA VAL A 51 -16.73 -17.71 0.78
C VAL A 51 -17.55 -17.51 2.06
N LYS A 52 -18.29 -18.53 2.51
CA LYS A 52 -19.02 -18.46 3.78
C LYS A 52 -18.11 -18.29 5.00
N ASP A 53 -16.97 -18.97 5.01
CA ASP A 53 -16.02 -18.93 6.13
C ASP A 53 -15.39 -17.53 6.31
N GLN A 54 -15.42 -16.68 5.26
CA GLN A 54 -14.86 -15.33 5.27
C GLN A 54 -15.92 -14.20 5.29
N LEU A 55 -17.21 -14.50 5.13
CA LEU A 55 -18.27 -13.51 4.93
C LEU A 55 -18.92 -13.07 6.24
N ALA A 56 -18.74 -11.81 6.63
CA ALA A 56 -19.70 -11.14 7.52
C ALA A 56 -20.96 -10.75 6.73
N GLY A 57 -20.80 -9.85 5.78
CA GLY A 57 -21.81 -9.41 4.84
C GLY A 57 -21.19 -8.76 3.60
N ALA A 58 -21.97 -8.70 2.54
CA ALA A 58 -21.55 -8.14 1.28
C ALA A 58 -22.74 -7.58 0.48
N VAL A 59 -22.45 -6.70 -0.46
CA VAL A 59 -23.39 -6.25 -1.49
C VAL A 59 -22.76 -6.38 -2.86
N LEU A 60 -23.49 -7.03 -3.76
CA LEU A 60 -23.11 -7.21 -5.16
C LEU A 60 -24.10 -6.49 -6.06
N VAL A 61 -23.57 -5.67 -6.94
CA VAL A 61 -24.30 -4.96 -7.99
C VAL A 61 -23.68 -5.32 -9.33
N VAL A 62 -24.52 -5.67 -10.30
CA VAL A 62 -24.13 -5.87 -11.69
C VAL A 62 -25.09 -5.09 -12.57
N VAL A 63 -24.55 -4.24 -13.44
CA VAL A 63 -25.31 -3.50 -14.45
C VAL A 63 -24.83 -3.89 -15.84
N LYS A 64 -25.73 -3.91 -16.82
CA LYS A 64 -25.39 -4.16 -18.21
C LYS A 64 -26.34 -3.42 -19.14
N ASN A 65 -25.83 -2.78 -20.19
CA ASN A 65 -26.63 -2.10 -21.22
C ASN A 65 -27.69 -1.16 -20.61
N GLY A 66 -27.28 -0.33 -19.66
CA GLY A 66 -28.18 0.61 -18.96
C GLY A 66 -29.22 -0.04 -18.03
N GLN A 67 -29.10 -1.33 -17.69
CA GLN A 67 -30.02 -2.03 -16.80
C GLN A 67 -29.33 -2.60 -15.57
N VAL A 68 -30.00 -2.53 -14.42
CA VAL A 68 -29.59 -3.28 -13.22
C VAL A 68 -29.91 -4.77 -13.44
N MET A 69 -28.85 -5.58 -13.51
CA MET A 69 -28.93 -7.03 -13.69
C MET A 69 -29.05 -7.75 -12.35
N LEU A 70 -28.32 -7.27 -11.34
CA LEU A 70 -28.36 -7.74 -9.96
C LEU A 70 -28.08 -6.57 -9.00
N ASN A 71 -28.78 -6.51 -7.88
CA ASN A 71 -28.48 -5.63 -6.76
C ASN A 71 -28.89 -6.33 -5.46
N LYS A 72 -27.98 -7.12 -4.86
CA LYS A 72 -28.31 -8.07 -3.81
C LYS A 72 -27.31 -8.03 -2.66
N GLY A 73 -27.82 -8.09 -1.44
CA GLY A 73 -27.02 -8.26 -0.23
C GLY A 73 -26.90 -9.73 0.16
N TYR A 74 -25.76 -10.08 0.75
CA TYR A 74 -25.42 -11.41 1.24
C TYR A 74 -24.89 -11.29 2.67
N GLY A 75 -25.14 -12.29 3.50
CA GLY A 75 -24.74 -12.27 4.92
C GLY A 75 -25.44 -11.16 5.71
N TYR A 76 -24.72 -10.58 6.66
CA TYR A 76 -25.26 -9.68 7.67
C TYR A 76 -24.60 -8.30 7.62
N ALA A 77 -25.43 -7.25 7.74
CA ALA A 77 -24.96 -5.92 8.08
C ALA A 77 -24.43 -5.86 9.53
N ASP A 78 -24.96 -6.73 10.40
CA ASP A 78 -24.52 -6.91 11.78
C ASP A 78 -24.79 -8.36 12.20
N ILE A 79 -23.71 -9.09 12.51
CA ILE A 79 -23.72 -10.52 12.87
C ILE A 79 -24.46 -10.75 14.20
N ASP A 80 -24.19 -9.92 15.22
CA ASP A 80 -24.68 -10.13 16.58
C ASP A 80 -26.20 -10.01 16.65
N SER A 81 -26.77 -9.02 15.97
CA SER A 81 -28.22 -8.83 15.83
C SER A 81 -28.84 -9.64 14.69
N GLN A 82 -28.04 -10.39 13.92
CA GLN A 82 -28.44 -11.08 12.70
C GLN A 82 -29.17 -10.18 11.69
N LYS A 83 -28.82 -8.89 11.65
CA LYS A 83 -29.42 -7.94 10.71
C LYS A 83 -28.93 -8.27 9.30
N PRO A 84 -29.80 -8.69 8.36
CA PRO A 84 -29.37 -9.05 7.02
C PRO A 84 -28.78 -7.85 6.29
N PHE A 85 -27.87 -8.10 5.35
CA PHE A 85 -27.37 -7.05 4.47
C PHE A 85 -28.45 -6.68 3.44
N ASP A 86 -28.99 -5.46 3.52
CA ASP A 86 -29.99 -4.93 2.58
C ASP A 86 -29.28 -4.04 1.55
N SER A 87 -29.37 -4.39 0.27
CA SER A 87 -28.64 -3.69 -0.80
C SER A 87 -29.14 -2.26 -1.06
N GLY A 88 -30.35 -1.91 -0.64
CA GLY A 88 -30.93 -0.57 -0.79
C GLY A 88 -30.68 0.35 0.42
N ASN A 89 -30.62 -0.23 1.61
CA ASN A 89 -30.69 0.49 2.88
C ASN A 89 -29.46 0.34 3.78
N THR A 90 -28.71 -0.77 3.68
CA THR A 90 -27.47 -0.94 4.43
C THR A 90 -26.39 -0.05 3.81
N VAL A 91 -25.95 0.94 4.57
CA VAL A 91 -24.87 1.83 4.18
C VAL A 91 -23.53 1.17 4.50
N PHE A 92 -22.51 1.41 3.69
CA PHE A 92 -21.16 0.94 3.95
C PHE A 92 -20.14 1.97 3.45
N ARG A 93 -18.89 1.83 3.90
CA ARG A 93 -17.79 2.70 3.48
C ARG A 93 -17.22 2.20 2.16
N VAL A 94 -17.16 3.06 1.14
CA VAL A 94 -16.57 2.70 -0.17
C VAL A 94 -15.05 2.99 -0.22
N ALA A 95 -14.47 3.51 0.87
CA ALA A 95 -13.02 3.76 0.97
C ALA A 95 -12.47 4.49 -0.27
N SER A 96 -11.34 4.06 -0.84
CA SER A 96 -10.70 4.74 -1.98
C SER A 96 -11.51 4.80 -3.28
N VAL A 97 -12.64 4.09 -3.40
CA VAL A 97 -13.60 4.34 -4.50
C VAL A 97 -14.11 5.79 -4.47
N SER A 98 -14.09 6.45 -3.31
CA SER A 98 -14.37 7.89 -3.15
C SER A 98 -13.58 8.80 -4.10
N LYS A 99 -12.37 8.39 -4.50
CA LYS A 99 -11.51 9.13 -5.43
C LYS A 99 -12.15 9.31 -6.79
N LEU A 100 -12.86 8.28 -7.27
CA LEU A 100 -13.56 8.35 -8.54
C LEU A 100 -14.65 9.43 -8.53
N PHE A 101 -15.40 9.53 -7.44
CA PHE A 101 -16.40 10.60 -7.24
C PHE A 101 -15.76 11.99 -7.17
N THR A 102 -14.61 12.10 -6.50
CA THR A 102 -13.84 13.35 -6.45
C THR A 102 -13.35 13.78 -7.84
N ALA A 103 -12.83 12.83 -8.62
CA ALA A 103 -12.39 13.07 -10.00
C ALA A 103 -13.56 13.49 -10.90
N VAL A 104 -14.75 12.88 -10.76
CA VAL A 104 -15.96 13.34 -11.45
C VAL A 104 -16.26 14.80 -11.13
N GLY A 105 -16.13 15.23 -9.86
CA GLY A 105 -16.33 16.63 -9.47
C GLY A 105 -15.35 17.59 -10.15
N ILE A 106 -14.08 17.20 -10.28
CA ILE A 106 -13.06 17.96 -11.04
C ILE A 106 -13.45 18.04 -12.52
N MET A 107 -13.81 16.92 -13.14
CA MET A 107 -14.21 16.87 -14.55
C MET A 107 -15.45 17.73 -14.81
N GLN A 108 -16.45 17.73 -13.92
CA GLN A 108 -17.63 18.60 -14.04
C GLN A 108 -17.28 20.09 -14.02
N LEU A 109 -16.31 20.49 -13.20
CA LEU A 109 -15.84 21.89 -13.17
C LEU A 109 -14.99 22.23 -14.39
N ALA A 110 -14.23 21.27 -14.92
CA ALA A 110 -13.47 21.42 -16.16
C ALA A 110 -14.39 21.59 -17.39
N GLU A 111 -15.44 20.78 -17.51
CA GLU A 111 -16.45 20.93 -18.58
C GLU A 111 -17.16 22.30 -18.54
N LYS A 112 -17.32 22.87 -17.34
CA LYS A 112 -17.88 24.22 -17.13
C LYS A 112 -16.86 25.34 -17.39
N GLY A 113 -15.62 25.02 -17.83
CA GLY A 113 -14.54 25.97 -18.06
C GLY A 113 -14.00 26.64 -16.80
N LYS A 114 -14.30 26.09 -15.61
CA LYS A 114 -13.85 26.65 -14.32
C LYS A 114 -12.50 26.11 -13.88
N LEU A 115 -12.14 24.92 -14.35
CA LEU A 115 -10.84 24.30 -14.14
C LEU A 115 -10.19 24.00 -15.49
N ASP A 116 -8.89 24.24 -15.55
CA ASP A 116 -8.00 23.72 -16.58
C ASP A 116 -7.15 22.62 -15.95
N LEU A 117 -7.18 21.42 -16.55
CA LEU A 117 -6.51 20.23 -16.03
C LEU A 117 -4.98 20.29 -16.16
N ASP A 118 -4.48 21.08 -17.11
CA ASP A 118 -3.05 21.25 -17.41
C ASP A 118 -2.45 22.46 -16.69
N LYS A 119 -3.28 23.30 -16.07
CA LYS A 119 -2.83 24.44 -15.29
C LYS A 119 -2.25 24.01 -13.95
N ASP A 120 -1.25 24.75 -13.48
CA ASP A 120 -0.70 24.57 -12.15
C ASP A 120 -1.78 24.75 -11.07
N VAL A 121 -1.89 23.78 -10.16
CA VAL A 121 -2.90 23.75 -9.10
C VAL A 121 -2.75 24.89 -8.10
N GLN A 122 -1.55 25.45 -7.97
CA GLN A 122 -1.28 26.61 -7.11
C GLN A 122 -2.15 27.81 -7.50
N ALA A 123 -2.55 27.91 -8.77
CA ALA A 123 -3.43 28.98 -9.26
C ALA A 123 -4.85 28.93 -8.68
N TYR A 124 -5.27 27.80 -8.11
CA TYR A 124 -6.59 27.62 -7.47
C TYR A 124 -6.52 27.71 -5.94
N LEU A 125 -5.31 27.87 -5.37
CA LEU A 125 -5.02 27.74 -3.95
C LEU A 125 -4.43 29.05 -3.40
N PRO A 126 -5.24 30.09 -3.17
CA PRO A 126 -4.73 31.39 -2.73
C PRO A 126 -4.19 31.39 -1.30
N ASP A 127 -4.55 30.39 -0.49
CA ASP A 127 -4.24 30.35 0.94
C ASP A 127 -3.48 29.09 1.38
N VAL A 128 -3.04 28.25 0.44
CA VAL A 128 -2.18 27.09 0.68
C VAL A 128 -0.99 27.18 -0.27
N GLN A 129 0.23 27.09 0.24
CA GLN A 129 1.42 26.98 -0.59
C GLN A 129 1.85 25.51 -0.66
N ILE A 130 1.99 24.96 -1.86
CA ILE A 130 2.57 23.63 -2.04
C ILE A 130 4.08 23.79 -2.26
N PRO A 131 4.93 23.24 -1.37
CA PRO A 131 6.36 23.24 -1.59
C PRO A 131 6.71 22.36 -2.80
N ASN A 132 7.43 22.90 -3.78
CA ASN A 132 7.82 22.18 -4.98
C ASN A 132 9.30 22.42 -5.31
N LYS A 133 10.10 21.35 -5.28
CA LYS A 133 11.55 21.38 -5.50
C LYS A 133 11.98 21.00 -6.92
N THR A 134 11.03 20.77 -7.82
CA THR A 134 11.29 20.17 -9.13
C THR A 134 11.36 21.17 -10.28
N GLY A 135 10.90 22.41 -10.05
CA GLY A 135 10.81 23.46 -11.07
C GLY A 135 9.73 23.26 -12.14
N GLY A 136 9.02 22.12 -12.15
CA GLY A 136 7.89 21.85 -13.05
C GLY A 136 6.53 22.09 -12.38
N PRO A 137 5.47 22.42 -13.15
CA PRO A 137 4.15 22.68 -12.59
C PRO A 137 3.48 21.40 -12.09
N LEU A 138 2.79 21.50 -10.95
CA LEU A 138 1.92 20.44 -10.45
C LEU A 138 0.50 20.70 -10.96
N THR A 139 -0.10 19.78 -11.73
CA THR A 139 -1.40 19.99 -12.41
C THR A 139 -2.47 19.04 -11.87
N LEU A 140 -3.75 19.29 -12.21
CA LEU A 140 -4.84 18.38 -11.84
C LEU A 140 -4.68 17.00 -12.51
N LYS A 141 -4.14 16.93 -13.74
CA LYS A 141 -3.81 15.64 -14.38
C LYS A 141 -2.83 14.83 -13.53
N HIS A 142 -1.80 15.49 -12.97
CA HIS A 142 -0.83 14.83 -12.10
C HIS A 142 -1.49 14.31 -10.81
N LEU A 143 -2.38 15.09 -10.20
CA LEU A 143 -3.11 14.66 -9.00
C LEU A 143 -4.04 13.47 -9.28
N MET A 144 -4.82 13.53 -10.37
CA MET A 144 -5.78 12.49 -10.73
C MET A 144 -5.12 11.18 -11.14
N THR A 145 -3.91 11.23 -11.69
CA THR A 145 -3.15 10.03 -12.14
C THR A 145 -2.12 9.55 -11.11
N HIS A 146 -2.13 10.09 -9.89
CA HIS A 146 -1.14 9.77 -8.85
C HIS A 146 0.32 9.95 -9.31
N THR A 147 0.57 10.99 -10.10
CA THR A 147 1.91 11.34 -10.60
C THR A 147 2.37 12.70 -10.09
N GLY A 148 1.85 13.12 -8.94
CA GLY A 148 2.16 14.41 -8.32
C GLY A 148 3.58 14.53 -7.77
N GLY A 149 4.31 13.42 -7.56
CA GLY A 149 5.71 13.43 -7.11
C GLY A 149 5.92 13.87 -5.66
N PHE A 150 4.90 13.72 -4.82
CA PHE A 150 4.97 14.05 -3.40
C PHE A 150 5.87 13.08 -2.61
N ASP A 151 6.53 13.61 -1.57
CA ASP A 151 7.12 12.81 -0.50
C ASP A 151 6.05 12.19 0.42
N ALA A 152 6.50 11.53 1.49
CA ALA A 152 5.60 10.86 2.45
C ALA A 152 4.70 11.83 3.24
N GLY A 153 4.99 13.14 3.23
CA GLY A 153 4.26 14.14 4.01
C GLY A 153 4.39 13.97 5.52
N THR A 154 3.50 14.67 6.25
CA THR A 154 3.40 14.60 7.71
C THR A 154 2.40 13.52 8.12
N ALA A 155 2.71 12.77 9.18
CA ALA A 155 1.77 11.78 9.73
C ALA A 155 0.46 12.45 10.18
N GLU A 156 -0.66 11.84 9.82
CA GLU A 156 -2.00 12.29 10.22
C GLU A 156 -2.23 12.05 11.71
N ASP A 157 -2.83 13.01 12.42
CA ASP A 157 -3.34 12.80 13.79
C ASP A 157 -4.80 12.33 13.73
N PRO A 158 -5.08 11.04 13.98
CA PRO A 158 -6.43 10.48 13.89
C PRO A 158 -7.37 10.96 15.01
N GLN A 159 -6.85 11.61 16.06
CA GLN A 159 -7.65 12.14 17.17
C GLN A 159 -8.04 13.61 16.96
N LYS A 160 -7.36 14.31 16.05
CA LYS A 160 -7.64 15.71 15.77
C LYS A 160 -8.80 15.85 14.78
N THR A 161 -9.70 16.78 15.08
CA THR A 161 -10.76 17.18 14.16
C THR A 161 -10.24 18.27 13.24
N TYR A 162 -10.35 18.06 11.93
CA TYR A 162 -9.92 19.01 10.91
C TYR A 162 -11.09 19.48 10.05
N SER A 163 -11.07 20.76 9.66
CA SER A 163 -11.69 21.17 8.40
C SER A 163 -10.84 20.64 7.23
N LEU A 164 -11.41 20.47 6.04
CA LEU A 164 -10.64 20.04 4.87
C LEU A 164 -9.46 20.99 4.59
N ARG A 165 -9.71 22.31 4.70
CA ARG A 165 -8.68 23.35 4.59
C ARG A 165 -7.51 23.15 5.57
N ASP A 166 -7.81 22.97 6.85
CA ASP A 166 -6.76 22.90 7.88
C ASP A 166 -5.99 21.58 7.75
N PHE A 167 -6.67 20.49 7.39
CA PHE A 167 -6.01 19.23 7.05
C PHE A 167 -4.99 19.42 5.91
N ILE A 168 -5.41 20.05 4.80
CA ILE A 168 -4.53 20.31 3.65
C ILE A 168 -3.34 21.18 4.05
N LYS A 169 -3.56 22.23 4.84
CA LYS A 169 -2.47 23.13 5.27
C LYS A 169 -1.46 22.48 6.20
N GLU A 170 -1.93 21.64 7.12
CA GLU A 170 -1.06 21.06 8.15
C GLU A 170 -0.35 19.79 7.68
N THR A 171 -0.88 19.10 6.67
CA THR A 171 -0.32 17.83 6.17
C THR A 171 0.41 17.97 4.83
N VAL A 172 0.57 19.19 4.32
CA VAL A 172 1.13 19.45 2.97
C VAL A 172 2.50 18.78 2.77
N PRO A 173 2.60 17.80 1.85
CA PRO A 173 3.88 17.18 1.47
C PRO A 173 4.68 18.07 0.52
N THR A 174 5.97 17.79 0.36
CA THR A 174 6.80 18.44 -0.65
C THR A 174 6.76 17.66 -1.95
N VAL A 175 6.64 18.35 -3.09
CA VAL A 175 6.88 17.75 -4.41
C VAL A 175 8.39 17.63 -4.63
N ILE A 176 8.88 16.39 -4.67
CA ILE A 176 10.30 16.05 -4.75
C ILE A 176 10.68 15.33 -6.06
N THR A 177 9.71 14.72 -6.74
CA THR A 177 9.89 14.10 -8.06
C THR A 177 9.10 14.89 -9.09
N LYS A 178 9.63 15.06 -10.31
CA LYS A 178 8.99 15.89 -11.33
C LYS A 178 7.56 15.39 -11.57
N PRO A 179 6.54 16.26 -11.47
CA PRO A 179 5.17 15.85 -11.73
C PRO A 179 5.01 15.22 -13.12
N GLY A 180 4.27 14.11 -13.20
CA GLY A 180 4.08 13.29 -14.41
C GLY A 180 5.16 12.25 -14.66
N GLU A 181 6.27 12.24 -13.92
CA GLU A 181 7.41 11.35 -14.19
C GLU A 181 7.16 9.91 -13.74
N VAL A 182 6.57 9.74 -12.55
CA VAL A 182 6.44 8.45 -11.87
C VAL A 182 5.06 8.28 -11.24
N PHE A 183 4.54 7.05 -11.29
CA PHE A 183 3.34 6.67 -10.58
C PHE A 183 3.64 6.32 -9.12
N ASN A 184 3.05 7.08 -8.20
CA ASN A 184 3.09 6.82 -6.77
C ASN A 184 1.76 7.25 -6.14
N TYR A 185 0.95 6.25 -5.78
CA TYR A 185 -0.39 6.48 -5.25
C TYR A 185 -0.35 7.29 -3.96
N ASN A 186 -1.07 8.40 -3.98
CA ASN A 186 -1.04 9.40 -2.93
C ASN A 186 -2.46 9.90 -2.60
N ASN A 187 -2.86 9.79 -1.33
CA ASN A 187 -4.17 10.22 -0.85
C ASN A 187 -4.29 11.74 -0.75
N TYR A 188 -3.23 12.42 -0.30
CA TYR A 188 -3.20 13.88 -0.19
C TYR A 188 -3.54 14.55 -1.53
N GLY A 189 -3.06 13.99 -2.65
CA GLY A 189 -3.39 14.50 -3.97
C GLY A 189 -4.90 14.51 -4.29
N TYR A 190 -5.69 13.59 -3.73
CA TYR A 190 -7.15 13.58 -3.87
C TYR A 190 -7.86 14.43 -2.82
N ASP A 191 -7.33 14.49 -1.61
CA ASP A 191 -7.84 15.41 -0.59
C ASP A 191 -7.67 16.88 -1.07
N LEU A 192 -6.55 17.18 -1.75
CA LEU A 192 -6.29 18.47 -2.38
C LEU A 192 -7.26 18.77 -3.52
N GLN A 193 -7.62 17.78 -4.35
CA GLN A 193 -8.65 17.95 -5.38
C GLN A 193 -10.00 18.33 -4.79
N GLY A 194 -10.41 17.68 -3.70
CA GLY A 194 -11.65 18.06 -3.00
C GLY A 194 -11.59 19.49 -2.47
N TYR A 195 -10.44 19.92 -1.95
CA TYR A 195 -10.27 21.31 -1.51
C TYR A 195 -10.31 22.30 -2.69
N ILE A 196 -9.73 21.96 -3.84
CA ILE A 196 -9.83 22.78 -5.07
C ILE A 196 -11.30 22.91 -5.51
N ILE A 197 -12.10 21.85 -5.41
CA ILE A 197 -13.55 21.90 -5.65
C ILE A 197 -14.20 22.93 -4.72
N GLU A 198 -13.85 22.96 -3.44
CA GLU A 198 -14.38 23.97 -2.51
C GLU A 198 -14.03 25.39 -2.94
N LYS A 199 -12.76 25.64 -3.28
CA LYS A 199 -12.27 26.96 -3.67
C LYS A 199 -12.94 27.47 -4.94
N VAL A 200 -13.11 26.61 -5.94
CA VAL A 200 -13.58 27.01 -7.27
C VAL A 200 -15.10 27.02 -7.36
N SER A 201 -15.79 26.16 -6.60
CA SER A 201 -17.25 26.14 -6.59
C SER A 201 -17.86 27.12 -5.58
N GLY A 202 -17.15 27.45 -4.50
CA GLY A 202 -17.65 28.23 -3.37
C GLY A 202 -18.55 27.44 -2.42
N LEU A 203 -18.65 26.12 -2.58
CA LEU A 203 -19.41 25.21 -1.73
C LEU A 203 -18.47 24.30 -0.93
N PRO A 204 -18.80 23.91 0.31
CA PRO A 204 -18.14 22.78 0.97
C PRO A 204 -18.14 21.53 0.08
N PHE A 205 -17.11 20.71 0.18
CA PHE A 205 -16.87 19.61 -0.74
C PHE A 205 -18.04 18.61 -0.77
N GLU A 206 -18.52 18.21 0.41
CA GLU A 206 -19.65 17.30 0.54
C GLU A 206 -20.95 17.91 0.01
N GLU A 207 -21.14 19.23 0.13
CA GLU A 207 -22.30 19.91 -0.43
C GLU A 207 -22.24 19.98 -1.96
N TYR A 208 -21.05 20.21 -2.53
CA TYR A 208 -20.85 20.13 -3.97
C TYR A 208 -21.23 18.74 -4.49
N MET A 209 -20.76 17.68 -3.82
CA MET A 209 -21.06 16.29 -4.19
C MET A 209 -22.55 15.96 -4.07
N ARG A 210 -23.21 16.36 -2.98
CA ARG A 210 -24.66 16.18 -2.83
C ARG A 210 -25.42 16.86 -3.95
N LYS A 211 -25.10 18.12 -4.26
CA LYS A 211 -25.86 18.94 -5.21
C LYS A 211 -25.61 18.60 -6.67
N ASN A 212 -24.37 18.29 -7.05
CA ASN A 212 -23.97 18.16 -8.45
C ASN A 212 -23.76 16.71 -8.91
N LEU A 213 -23.73 15.75 -7.98
CA LEU A 213 -23.52 14.35 -8.31
C LEU A 213 -24.61 13.45 -7.71
N PHE A 214 -24.78 13.45 -6.38
CA PHE A 214 -25.70 12.52 -5.75
C PHE A 214 -27.17 12.84 -6.05
N ALA A 215 -27.61 14.09 -5.88
CA ALA A 215 -29.00 14.46 -6.15
C ALA A 215 -29.39 14.27 -7.62
N PRO A 216 -28.59 14.68 -8.62
CA PRO A 216 -28.89 14.42 -10.03
C PRO A 216 -28.98 12.93 -10.37
N LEU A 217 -28.22 12.07 -9.71
CA LEU A 217 -28.32 10.62 -9.89
C LEU A 217 -29.39 9.97 -9.01
N GLY A 218 -30.02 10.70 -8.08
CA GLY A 218 -30.92 10.15 -7.07
C GLY A 218 -30.23 9.24 -6.04
N MET A 219 -28.94 9.45 -5.77
CA MET A 219 -28.14 8.70 -4.79
C MET A 219 -28.39 9.20 -3.35
N ASN A 220 -29.61 8.98 -2.85
CA ASN A 220 -30.11 9.58 -1.60
C ASN A 220 -29.53 8.98 -0.31
N ASN A 221 -28.76 7.90 -0.39
CA ASN A 221 -28.12 7.21 0.74
C ASN A 221 -26.59 7.32 0.68
N SER A 222 -26.08 8.26 -0.11
CA SER A 222 -24.65 8.50 -0.31
C SER A 222 -24.21 9.85 0.27
N ASP A 223 -23.08 9.86 0.97
CA ASP A 223 -22.54 11.07 1.59
C ASP A 223 -21.03 10.93 1.86
N PHE A 224 -20.35 12.03 2.14
CA PHE A 224 -18.96 12.07 2.60
C PHE A 224 -18.83 12.30 4.12
N ILE A 225 -19.93 12.62 4.80
CA ILE A 225 -19.94 12.81 6.26
C ILE A 225 -20.87 11.80 6.96
N PHE A 226 -20.57 11.54 8.23
CA PHE A 226 -21.42 10.74 9.12
C PHE A 226 -22.67 11.52 9.54
N THR A 227 -23.65 11.65 8.66
CA THR A 227 -24.98 12.17 9.01
C THR A 227 -25.70 11.20 9.97
N ASP A 228 -26.74 11.66 10.65
CA ASP A 228 -27.56 10.78 11.52
C ASP A 228 -28.20 9.63 10.73
N LYS A 229 -28.51 9.85 9.45
CA LYS A 229 -28.99 8.82 8.54
C LYS A 229 -27.91 7.75 8.30
N VAL A 230 -26.68 8.16 7.97
CA VAL A 230 -25.55 7.25 7.76
C VAL A 230 -25.27 6.45 9.03
N LYS A 231 -25.17 7.12 10.19
CA LYS A 231 -24.87 6.45 11.48
C LYS A 231 -25.87 5.35 11.85
N LYS A 232 -27.15 5.50 11.50
CA LYS A 232 -28.20 4.50 11.78
C LYS A 232 -28.22 3.33 10.78
N ALA A 233 -27.70 3.55 9.58
CA ALA A 233 -27.81 2.62 8.46
C ALA A 233 -26.51 1.86 8.16
N ILE A 234 -25.37 2.35 8.66
CA ILE A 234 -24.05 1.78 8.37
C ILE A 234 -23.91 0.35 8.91
N ALA A 235 -23.31 -0.54 8.12
CA ALA A 235 -22.96 -1.89 8.53
C ALA A 235 -21.87 -1.87 9.61
N THR A 236 -21.86 -2.89 10.46
CA THR A 236 -20.82 -3.11 11.47
C THR A 236 -19.56 -3.62 10.77
N PRO A 237 -18.37 -3.02 10.99
CA PRO A 237 -17.11 -3.53 10.47
C PRO A 237 -16.63 -4.74 11.28
N TYR A 238 -15.98 -5.69 10.60
CA TYR A 238 -15.41 -6.89 11.22
C TYR A 238 -13.94 -7.08 10.87
N ASP A 239 -13.15 -7.59 11.82
CA ASP A 239 -11.74 -7.93 11.60
C ASP A 239 -11.55 -9.27 10.87
N SER A 240 -10.30 -9.71 10.69
CA SER A 240 -9.95 -10.96 10.00
C SER A 240 -10.39 -12.23 10.74
N SER A 241 -10.82 -12.10 11.99
CA SER A 241 -11.41 -13.17 12.81
C SER A 241 -12.94 -13.08 12.89
N LEU A 242 -13.56 -12.19 12.11
CA LEU A 242 -15.00 -11.88 12.15
C LEU A 242 -15.47 -11.36 13.52
N LYS A 243 -14.59 -10.71 14.28
CA LYS A 243 -14.98 -9.97 15.48
C LYS A 243 -15.27 -8.53 15.12
N GLN A 244 -16.24 -7.92 15.81
CA GLN A 244 -16.59 -6.52 15.58
C GLN A 244 -15.35 -5.63 15.75
N ALA A 245 -15.03 -4.89 14.70
CA ALA A 245 -13.97 -3.90 14.68
C ALA A 245 -14.51 -2.51 15.07
N GLN A 246 -13.61 -1.59 15.39
CA GLN A 246 -13.99 -0.22 15.69
C GLN A 246 -14.38 0.53 14.40
N GLN A 247 -15.54 1.19 14.42
CA GLN A 247 -15.90 2.15 13.37
C GLN A 247 -15.01 3.39 13.45
N ILE A 248 -14.13 3.55 12.47
CA ILE A 248 -13.21 4.69 12.40
C ILE A 248 -13.91 5.89 11.73
N VAL A 249 -13.75 7.07 12.33
CA VAL A 249 -14.24 8.35 11.77
C VAL A 249 -13.31 8.86 10.67
N ASN A 250 -13.86 9.65 9.75
CA ASN A 250 -13.04 10.28 8.71
C ASN A 250 -12.18 11.41 9.30
N VAL A 251 -10.94 11.50 8.84
CA VAL A 251 -10.04 12.61 9.14
C VAL A 251 -9.47 13.11 7.80
N PRO A 252 -9.85 14.31 7.33
CA PRO A 252 -10.91 15.19 7.85
C PRO A 252 -12.31 14.57 7.72
N ALA A 253 -13.33 15.13 8.38
CA ALA A 253 -14.66 14.51 8.44
C ALA A 253 -15.31 14.25 7.06
N ASN A 254 -15.03 15.11 6.08
CA ASN A 254 -15.52 15.05 4.70
C ASN A 254 -14.45 14.55 3.69
N ARG A 255 -13.50 13.71 4.13
CA ARG A 255 -12.30 13.29 3.37
C ARG A 255 -12.58 12.87 1.91
N PRO A 256 -12.13 13.64 0.91
CA PRO A 256 -12.31 13.32 -0.51
C PRO A 256 -11.67 12.00 -0.96
N ALA A 257 -10.49 11.65 -0.43
CA ALA A 257 -9.74 10.49 -0.87
C ALA A 257 -10.32 9.14 -0.42
N GLY A 258 -11.21 9.10 0.58
CA GLY A 258 -11.65 7.83 1.16
C GLY A 258 -12.85 7.86 2.11
N GLY A 259 -13.50 9.01 2.24
CA GLY A 259 -14.52 9.25 3.27
C GLY A 259 -15.96 8.90 2.88
N MET A 260 -16.21 8.46 1.65
CA MET A 260 -17.57 8.29 1.15
C MET A 260 -18.27 7.04 1.71
N PHE A 261 -19.57 7.19 1.92
CA PHE A 261 -20.54 6.15 2.26
C PHE A 261 -21.53 5.99 1.10
N SER A 262 -22.04 4.76 0.90
CA SER A 262 -23.03 4.48 -0.14
C SER A 262 -23.85 3.21 0.16
N THR A 263 -24.78 2.87 -0.72
CA THR A 263 -25.54 1.60 -0.76
C THR A 263 -25.42 0.95 -2.14
N GLY A 264 -25.76 -0.34 -2.27
CA GLY A 264 -25.75 -1.03 -3.57
C GLY A 264 -26.68 -0.36 -4.60
N ALA A 265 -27.88 0.04 -4.17
CA ALA A 265 -28.84 0.73 -5.03
C ALA A 265 -28.32 2.08 -5.56
N ASP A 266 -27.55 2.82 -4.77
CA ASP A 266 -26.94 4.08 -5.20
C ASP A 266 -25.73 3.83 -6.12
N MET A 267 -24.90 2.84 -5.80
CA MET A 267 -23.79 2.45 -6.67
C MET A 267 -24.26 1.96 -8.04
N ALA A 268 -25.40 1.27 -8.14
CA ALA A 268 -25.97 0.87 -9.42
C ALA A 268 -26.21 2.07 -10.36
N LYS A 269 -26.73 3.17 -9.82
CA LYS A 269 -26.99 4.42 -10.57
C LYS A 269 -25.68 5.05 -11.04
N PHE A 270 -24.68 5.06 -10.16
CA PHE A 270 -23.36 5.57 -10.49
C PHE A 270 -22.66 4.74 -11.59
N LEU A 271 -22.71 3.41 -11.51
CA LEU A 271 -22.14 2.53 -12.53
C LEU A 271 -22.76 2.78 -13.92
N MET A 272 -24.09 2.88 -13.99
CA MET A 272 -24.78 3.18 -15.27
C MET A 272 -24.41 4.56 -15.82
N ALA A 273 -24.24 5.56 -14.95
CA ALA A 273 -23.80 6.89 -15.35
C ALA A 273 -22.36 6.91 -15.90
N MET A 274 -21.44 6.16 -15.27
CA MET A 274 -20.05 6.03 -15.72
C MET A 274 -19.91 5.23 -17.02
N LEU A 275 -20.83 4.31 -17.33
CA LEU A 275 -20.87 3.61 -18.62
C LEU A 275 -21.51 4.43 -19.75
N ASN A 276 -22.04 5.63 -19.44
CA ASN A 276 -22.73 6.51 -20.38
C ASN A 276 -23.88 5.81 -21.15
N ASP A 277 -24.53 4.86 -20.48
CA ASP A 277 -25.39 3.85 -21.12
C ASP A 277 -26.89 4.18 -21.13
N ASP A 278 -27.29 5.30 -20.54
CA ASP A 278 -28.67 5.78 -20.55
C ASP A 278 -28.76 7.31 -20.77
N PRO A 279 -28.46 7.78 -22.00
CA PRO A 279 -28.64 9.19 -22.35
C PRO A 279 -30.11 9.64 -22.33
N ALA A 280 -31.08 8.71 -22.38
CA ALA A 280 -32.51 9.01 -22.44
C ALA A 280 -33.10 9.37 -21.06
N SER A 281 -32.49 8.89 -19.97
CA SER A 281 -32.91 9.23 -18.61
C SER A 281 -32.70 10.69 -18.21
N GLY A 282 -31.87 11.45 -18.94
CA GLY A 282 -31.55 12.84 -18.62
C GLY A 282 -30.56 13.04 -17.47
N HIS A 283 -30.00 11.97 -16.88
CA HIS A 283 -29.14 12.02 -15.69
C HIS A 283 -27.63 11.95 -16.01
N ARG A 284 -27.21 12.54 -17.14
CA ARG A 284 -25.80 12.58 -17.54
C ARG A 284 -24.99 13.46 -16.58
N ILE A 285 -23.96 12.89 -15.96
CA ILE A 285 -23.09 13.62 -14.99
C ILE A 285 -21.84 14.22 -15.63
N LEU A 286 -21.41 13.68 -16.78
CA LEU A 286 -20.25 14.07 -17.58
C LEU A 286 -20.51 13.75 -19.05
N THR A 287 -19.83 14.46 -19.95
CA THR A 287 -19.79 14.08 -21.36
C THR A 287 -19.08 12.74 -21.57
N GLU A 288 -19.38 12.08 -22.69
CA GLU A 288 -18.76 10.81 -23.07
C GLU A 288 -17.27 10.99 -23.26
N ALA A 289 -16.87 12.11 -23.89
CA ALA A 289 -15.47 12.47 -24.05
C ALA A 289 -14.75 12.59 -22.69
N SER A 290 -15.39 13.20 -21.69
CA SER A 290 -14.82 13.26 -20.33
C SER A 290 -14.72 11.91 -19.66
N ILE A 291 -15.75 11.05 -19.77
CA ILE A 291 -15.70 9.68 -19.24
C ILE A 291 -14.57 8.89 -19.89
N ARG A 292 -14.47 8.92 -21.23
CA ARG A 292 -13.37 8.27 -21.97
C ARG A 292 -12.00 8.82 -21.59
N ALA A 293 -11.89 10.12 -21.30
CA ALA A 293 -10.67 10.70 -20.79
C ALA A 293 -10.32 10.17 -19.39
N MET A 294 -11.31 9.93 -18.52
CA MET A 294 -11.08 9.31 -17.20
C MET A 294 -10.61 7.86 -17.30
N GLU A 295 -11.09 7.10 -18.29
CA GLU A 295 -10.68 5.73 -18.57
C GLU A 295 -9.27 5.62 -19.15
N HIS A 296 -8.75 6.69 -19.75
CA HIS A 296 -7.47 6.68 -20.45
C HIS A 296 -6.27 6.78 -19.49
N ASN A 297 -5.38 5.78 -19.54
CA ASN A 297 -4.14 5.79 -18.76
C ASN A 297 -3.18 6.87 -19.27
N SER A 298 -2.88 7.85 -18.43
CA SER A 298 -2.02 8.98 -18.82
C SER A 298 -0.53 8.71 -18.58
N VAL A 299 -0.20 7.98 -17.50
CA VAL A 299 1.18 7.63 -17.15
C VAL A 299 1.28 6.12 -16.94
N THR A 300 2.03 5.47 -17.81
CA THR A 300 2.36 4.05 -17.73
C THR A 300 3.86 3.86 -17.80
N ILE A 301 4.36 2.77 -17.22
CA ILE A 301 5.78 2.41 -17.34
C ILE A 301 6.07 1.85 -18.73
N HIS A 302 5.06 1.22 -19.33
CA HIS A 302 5.07 0.63 -20.66
C HIS A 302 3.63 0.65 -21.22
N PRO A 303 3.38 0.84 -22.53
CA PRO A 303 2.02 0.88 -23.08
C PRO A 303 1.17 -0.38 -22.83
N LYS A 304 1.80 -1.53 -22.63
CA LYS A 304 1.15 -2.81 -22.31
C LYS A 304 1.00 -3.08 -20.81
N ILE A 305 1.49 -2.17 -19.97
CA ILE A 305 1.36 -2.22 -18.52
C ILE A 305 0.37 -1.12 -18.11
N PRO A 306 -0.70 -1.45 -17.39
CA PRO A 306 -1.67 -0.49 -16.94
C PRO A 306 -1.05 0.66 -16.14
N GLY A 307 -1.70 1.81 -16.21
CA GLY A 307 -1.38 2.96 -15.38
C GLY A 307 -2.61 3.44 -14.64
N ALA A 308 -2.61 4.73 -14.32
CA ALA A 308 -3.76 5.40 -13.76
C ALA A 308 -4.45 6.27 -14.82
N GLY A 309 -5.78 6.18 -14.85
CA GLY A 309 -6.67 7.16 -15.44
C GLY A 309 -7.05 8.23 -14.41
N TYR A 310 -8.10 9.01 -14.68
CA TYR A 310 -8.58 10.02 -13.74
C TYR A 310 -9.57 9.41 -12.75
N GLY A 311 -9.12 9.09 -11.53
CA GLY A 311 -9.94 8.44 -10.53
C GLY A 311 -10.12 6.93 -10.75
N LEU A 312 -9.53 6.39 -11.81
CA LEU A 312 -9.58 4.99 -12.20
C LEU A 312 -8.17 4.40 -12.27
N GLU A 313 -8.08 3.14 -11.88
CA GLU A 313 -6.91 2.29 -12.06
C GLU A 313 -7.24 1.36 -13.23
N SER A 314 -6.35 1.26 -14.22
CA SER A 314 -6.47 0.14 -15.14
C SER A 314 -5.74 -1.04 -14.53
N ASN A 315 -6.26 -2.23 -14.75
CA ASN A 315 -5.55 -3.46 -14.43
C ASN A 315 -5.23 -4.20 -15.72
N TYR A 316 -4.32 -5.16 -15.62
CA TYR A 316 -3.72 -5.78 -16.78
C TYR A 316 -4.81 -6.52 -17.57
N THR A 317 -4.99 -6.18 -18.84
CA THR A 317 -6.04 -6.82 -19.66
C THR A 317 -5.87 -8.34 -19.69
N GLN A 318 -4.65 -8.86 -19.54
CA GLN A 318 -4.42 -10.30 -19.38
C GLN A 318 -5.01 -10.91 -18.10
N TYR A 319 -5.13 -10.16 -17.00
CA TYR A 319 -5.86 -10.59 -15.79
C TYR A 319 -7.37 -10.58 -15.97
N TYR A 320 -7.85 -9.92 -17.03
CA TYR A 320 -9.26 -9.81 -17.36
C TYR A 320 -9.55 -10.40 -18.72
N ASN A 321 -8.93 -11.54 -19.01
CA ASN A 321 -9.29 -12.33 -20.18
C ASN A 321 -9.14 -11.57 -21.51
N GLY A 322 -8.24 -10.58 -21.58
CA GLY A 322 -8.03 -9.73 -22.76
C GLY A 322 -9.09 -8.66 -22.98
N TYR A 323 -9.98 -8.42 -22.01
CA TYR A 323 -11.01 -7.38 -22.05
C TYR A 323 -10.46 -6.05 -21.51
N ASN A 324 -11.02 -4.94 -22.01
CA ASN A 324 -10.74 -3.61 -21.52
C ASN A 324 -11.53 -3.38 -20.22
N VAL A 325 -10.83 -3.38 -19.09
CA VAL A 325 -11.42 -3.18 -17.77
C VAL A 325 -10.69 -2.07 -17.05
N VAL A 326 -11.45 -1.08 -16.58
CA VAL A 326 -10.99 -0.06 -15.64
C VAL A 326 -11.66 -0.32 -14.30
N GLU A 327 -10.93 -0.11 -13.21
CA GLU A 327 -11.39 -0.39 -11.87
C GLU A 327 -11.06 0.72 -10.87
N LYS A 328 -11.64 0.61 -9.69
CA LYS A 328 -11.11 1.30 -8.51
C LYS A 328 -11.36 0.43 -7.29
N GLY A 329 -10.28 0.08 -6.60
CA GLY A 329 -10.33 -0.58 -5.30
C GLY A 329 -10.44 0.43 -4.15
N GLY A 330 -11.03 -0.02 -3.05
CA GLY A 330 -11.14 0.71 -1.80
C GLY A 330 -11.04 -0.19 -0.58
N ASP A 331 -10.12 0.17 0.32
CA ASP A 331 -9.83 -0.59 1.53
C ASP A 331 -9.75 0.33 2.74
N LEU A 332 -10.46 -0.06 3.80
CA LEU A 332 -10.39 0.48 5.15
C LEU A 332 -10.57 -0.68 6.13
N PRO A 333 -10.11 -0.57 7.39
CA PRO A 333 -10.36 -1.60 8.39
C PRO A 333 -11.85 -1.95 8.48
N GLY A 334 -12.15 -3.21 8.24
CA GLY A 334 -13.47 -3.82 8.20
C GLY A 334 -14.36 -3.42 7.02
N PHE A 335 -13.85 -2.76 5.98
CA PHE A 335 -14.61 -2.43 4.77
C PHE A 335 -13.76 -2.51 3.50
N HIS A 336 -14.21 -3.30 2.54
CA HIS A 336 -13.53 -3.49 1.26
C HIS A 336 -14.53 -3.30 0.12
N SER A 337 -14.11 -2.65 -0.96
CA SER A 337 -14.98 -2.41 -2.12
C SER A 337 -14.19 -2.33 -3.42
N ASN A 338 -14.80 -2.75 -4.53
CA ASN A 338 -14.27 -2.56 -5.87
C ASN A 338 -15.39 -2.18 -6.83
N ILE A 339 -15.08 -1.26 -7.75
CA ILE A 339 -15.81 -1.06 -9.01
C ILE A 339 -14.97 -1.68 -10.12
N TRP A 340 -15.61 -2.40 -11.03
CA TRP A 340 -15.08 -2.75 -12.35
C TRP A 340 -16.03 -2.25 -13.42
N LEU A 341 -15.49 -1.57 -14.43
CA LEU A 341 -16.22 -1.14 -15.61
C LEU A 341 -15.57 -1.82 -16.81
N LEU A 342 -16.41 -2.42 -17.66
CA LEU A 342 -16.08 -2.92 -18.98
C LEU A 342 -16.79 -2.02 -19.98
N PRO A 343 -16.17 -0.88 -20.39
CA PRO A 343 -16.86 0.14 -21.16
C PRO A 343 -17.32 -0.36 -22.53
N ASP A 344 -16.52 -1.22 -23.18
CA ASP A 344 -16.80 -1.74 -24.52
C ASP A 344 -17.92 -2.79 -24.49
N GLU A 345 -18.05 -3.51 -23.38
CA GLU A 345 -19.10 -4.50 -23.11
C GLU A 345 -20.29 -3.91 -22.33
N LYS A 346 -20.29 -2.59 -22.08
CA LYS A 346 -21.38 -1.88 -21.42
C LYS A 346 -21.79 -2.54 -20.10
N THR A 347 -20.80 -3.00 -19.33
CA THR A 347 -21.01 -3.82 -18.13
C THR A 347 -20.28 -3.20 -16.95
N GLY A 348 -20.94 -3.11 -15.81
CA GLY A 348 -20.36 -2.59 -14.58
C GLY A 348 -20.63 -3.54 -13.42
N VAL A 349 -19.62 -3.75 -12.57
CA VAL A 349 -19.71 -4.59 -11.37
C VAL A 349 -19.27 -3.76 -10.18
N PHE A 350 -20.02 -3.84 -9.10
CA PHE A 350 -19.61 -3.30 -7.82
C PHE A 350 -19.81 -4.36 -6.73
N LEU A 351 -18.76 -4.62 -5.96
CA LEU A 351 -18.79 -5.55 -4.85
C LEU A 351 -18.14 -4.91 -3.63
N ALA A 352 -18.83 -4.94 -2.50
CA ALA A 352 -18.29 -4.51 -1.22
C ALA A 352 -18.61 -5.50 -0.10
N SER A 353 -17.75 -5.56 0.92
CA SER A 353 -17.89 -6.38 2.12
C SER A 353 -17.54 -5.59 3.38
N ASN A 354 -18.05 -6.04 4.53
CA ASN A 354 -17.79 -5.44 5.85
C ASN A 354 -16.90 -6.32 6.76
N SER A 355 -15.90 -7.01 6.20
CA SER A 355 -14.94 -7.81 6.98
C SER A 355 -13.53 -7.85 6.38
N ASP A 356 -12.50 -7.78 7.23
CA ASP A 356 -11.08 -7.95 6.87
C ASP A 356 -10.68 -9.41 6.59
N LYS A 357 -11.62 -10.36 6.71
CA LYS A 357 -11.35 -11.77 6.47
C LYS A 357 -11.38 -12.09 4.97
N GLY A 358 -10.23 -12.48 4.43
CA GLY A 358 -10.06 -12.98 3.06
C GLY A 358 -10.27 -11.91 1.96
N ASN A 359 -10.31 -12.36 0.70
CA ASN A 359 -10.48 -11.47 -0.45
C ASN A 359 -11.58 -11.97 -1.40
N LEU A 360 -12.81 -11.57 -1.09
CA LEU A 360 -14.00 -11.90 -1.89
C LEU A 360 -14.01 -11.23 -3.26
N ARG A 361 -13.43 -10.03 -3.37
CA ARG A 361 -13.56 -9.14 -4.53
C ARG A 361 -12.91 -9.73 -5.77
N LEU A 362 -11.62 -10.08 -5.66
CA LEU A 362 -10.85 -10.60 -6.79
C LEU A 362 -11.33 -12.00 -7.20
N SER A 363 -11.57 -12.89 -6.24
CA SER A 363 -12.07 -14.24 -6.53
C SER A 363 -13.44 -14.23 -7.23
N PHE A 364 -14.36 -13.36 -6.79
CA PHE A 364 -15.64 -13.20 -7.47
C PHE A 364 -15.44 -12.71 -8.90
N PHE A 365 -14.66 -11.64 -9.08
CA PHE A 365 -14.51 -11.01 -10.38
C PHE A 365 -13.79 -11.91 -11.39
N GLU A 366 -12.81 -12.69 -10.95
CA GLU A 366 -12.15 -13.71 -11.77
C GLU A 366 -13.15 -14.77 -12.26
N GLN A 367 -13.94 -15.37 -11.35
CA GLN A 367 -14.97 -16.34 -11.72
C GLN A 367 -16.04 -15.72 -12.63
N PHE A 368 -16.41 -14.46 -12.39
CA PHE A 368 -17.34 -13.70 -13.23
C PHE A 368 -16.78 -13.50 -14.65
N MET A 369 -15.53 -13.05 -14.77
CA MET A 369 -14.86 -12.87 -16.06
C MET A 369 -14.73 -14.20 -16.80
N ASN A 370 -14.27 -15.27 -16.13
CA ASN A 370 -14.14 -16.58 -16.77
C ASN A 370 -15.48 -17.11 -17.30
N ARG A 371 -16.58 -16.81 -16.62
CA ARG A 371 -17.91 -17.31 -16.98
C ARG A 371 -18.60 -16.50 -18.10
N TYR A 372 -18.50 -15.17 -18.06
CA TYR A 372 -19.25 -14.29 -18.97
C TYR A 372 -18.39 -13.63 -20.05
N PHE A 373 -17.08 -13.52 -19.81
CA PHE A 373 -16.10 -12.85 -20.64
C PHE A 373 -14.79 -13.69 -20.72
N PRO A 374 -14.86 -14.92 -21.25
CA PRO A 374 -13.73 -15.87 -21.24
C PRO A 374 -12.57 -15.36 -22.10
N LYS A 375 -11.36 -15.84 -21.79
CA LYS A 375 -10.07 -15.39 -22.33
C LYS A 375 -10.07 -15.18 -23.84
N LYS A 376 -9.75 -13.94 -24.25
CA LYS A 376 -9.41 -13.51 -25.60
C LYS A 376 -7.88 -13.50 -25.75
N GLY A 377 -7.39 -13.98 -26.89
CA GLY A 377 -5.99 -13.81 -27.31
C GLY A 377 -5.04 -14.94 -26.91
N LYS A 378 -3.85 -14.91 -27.53
CA LYS A 378 -2.71 -15.77 -27.18
C LYS A 378 -1.90 -15.08 -26.08
N GLY A 379 -1.18 -15.86 -25.26
CA GLY A 379 -0.26 -15.33 -24.24
C GLY A 379 0.87 -14.47 -24.84
N PRO A 380 1.77 -13.94 -24.00
CA PRO A 380 2.86 -13.10 -24.48
C PRO A 380 3.74 -13.85 -25.50
N THR A 381 4.24 -13.12 -26.49
CA THR A 381 5.26 -13.60 -27.42
C THR A 381 6.61 -13.11 -26.94
N PHE A 382 7.58 -14.02 -26.82
CA PHE A 382 8.92 -13.72 -26.35
C PHE A 382 9.89 -13.46 -27.50
N VAL A 383 10.91 -12.62 -27.26
CA VAL A 383 11.96 -12.30 -28.23
C VAL A 383 12.75 -13.56 -28.60
N GLN A 384 13.13 -13.70 -29.88
CA GLN A 384 13.93 -14.81 -30.41
C GLN A 384 15.06 -14.29 -31.33
N PRO A 385 16.32 -14.76 -31.17
CA PRO A 385 16.81 -15.62 -30.08
C PRO A 385 16.67 -14.93 -28.72
N GLU A 386 16.63 -15.72 -27.65
CA GLU A 386 16.59 -15.18 -26.28
C GLU A 386 17.81 -14.28 -26.00
N PRO A 387 17.64 -13.17 -25.25
CA PRO A 387 18.73 -12.24 -24.95
C PRO A 387 19.81 -12.90 -24.09
N THR A 388 21.06 -12.58 -24.39
CA THR A 388 22.21 -13.02 -23.58
C THR A 388 22.23 -12.32 -22.22
N LYS A 389 22.88 -12.92 -21.22
CA LYS A 389 23.11 -12.27 -19.92
C LYS A 389 23.69 -10.87 -20.07
N GLN A 390 24.66 -10.68 -20.97
CA GLN A 390 25.32 -9.39 -21.21
C GLN A 390 24.34 -8.29 -21.64
N GLN A 391 23.34 -8.62 -22.46
CA GLN A 391 22.31 -7.68 -22.89
C GLN A 391 21.35 -7.33 -21.75
N LEU A 392 21.14 -8.26 -20.82
CA LEU A 392 20.24 -8.11 -19.68
C LEU A 392 20.86 -7.43 -18.46
N LEU A 393 22.20 -7.30 -18.39
CA LEU A 393 22.90 -6.67 -17.27
C LEU A 393 22.40 -5.24 -16.95
N ARG A 394 21.91 -4.50 -17.95
CA ARG A 394 21.36 -3.14 -17.75
C ARG A 394 20.15 -3.09 -16.81
N PHE A 395 19.44 -4.22 -16.62
CA PHE A 395 18.28 -4.32 -15.74
C PHE A 395 18.62 -4.79 -14.33
N GLU A 396 19.84 -5.30 -14.09
CA GLU A 396 20.22 -5.81 -12.77
C GLU A 396 20.22 -4.71 -11.70
N GLY A 397 19.90 -5.09 -10.47
CA GLY A 397 19.98 -4.23 -9.30
C GLY A 397 18.81 -4.39 -8.34
N THR A 398 18.88 -3.65 -7.24
CA THR A 398 17.81 -3.58 -6.25
C THR A 398 16.87 -2.43 -6.59
N TYR A 399 15.59 -2.71 -6.75
CA TYR A 399 14.55 -1.71 -6.99
C TYR A 399 13.69 -1.60 -5.75
N ARG A 400 13.52 -0.39 -5.23
CA ARG A 400 12.73 -0.12 -4.03
C ARG A 400 11.39 0.49 -4.39
N ASP A 401 10.33 -0.06 -3.84
CA ASP A 401 9.00 0.50 -4.03
C ASP A 401 8.91 1.92 -3.43
N LEU A 402 8.40 2.86 -4.23
CA LEU A 402 8.35 4.28 -3.85
C LEU A 402 7.35 4.57 -2.73
N ARG A 403 6.36 3.70 -2.52
CA ARG A 403 5.31 3.88 -1.52
C ARG A 403 5.59 3.12 -0.22
N SER A 404 6.15 1.92 -0.31
CA SER A 404 6.56 1.12 0.85
C SER A 404 8.05 0.77 0.71
N PRO A 405 8.95 1.61 1.23
CA PRO A 405 10.40 1.40 1.14
C PRO A 405 10.92 0.05 1.64
N GLY A 406 10.16 -0.64 2.51
CA GLY A 406 10.49 -2.00 2.98
C GLY A 406 10.29 -3.10 1.92
N TRP A 407 9.57 -2.81 0.84
CA TRP A 407 9.38 -3.72 -0.29
C TRP A 407 10.39 -3.42 -1.39
N SER A 408 11.18 -4.43 -1.75
CA SER A 408 12.22 -4.32 -2.77
C SER A 408 12.27 -5.54 -3.67
N TYR A 409 12.78 -5.35 -4.87
CA TYR A 409 13.04 -6.39 -5.86
C TYR A 409 14.54 -6.46 -6.11
N ASP A 410 15.15 -7.61 -5.87
CA ASP A 410 16.53 -7.87 -6.29
C ASP A 410 16.51 -8.61 -7.62
N ILE A 411 16.98 -7.94 -8.67
CA ILE A 411 16.94 -8.44 -10.04
C ILE A 411 18.36 -8.83 -10.47
N SER A 412 18.54 -10.07 -10.92
CA SER A 412 19.78 -10.56 -11.52
C SER A 412 19.55 -11.11 -12.93
N ALA A 413 20.53 -10.97 -13.80
CA ALA A 413 20.49 -11.44 -15.18
C ALA A 413 21.13 -12.83 -15.31
N VAL A 414 20.46 -13.69 -16.05
CA VAL A 414 20.96 -14.97 -16.54
C VAL A 414 20.79 -15.02 -18.06
N ASP A 415 21.32 -16.03 -18.74
CA ASP A 415 21.03 -16.18 -20.17
C ASP A 415 19.53 -16.43 -20.37
N GLY A 416 18.92 -15.60 -21.21
CA GLY A 416 17.51 -15.66 -21.60
C GLY A 416 16.49 -15.03 -20.65
N ALA A 417 16.87 -14.65 -19.41
CA ALA A 417 15.90 -14.18 -18.42
C ALA A 417 16.49 -13.27 -17.32
N LEU A 418 15.61 -12.58 -16.61
CA LEU A 418 15.90 -11.95 -15.32
C LEU A 418 15.31 -12.79 -14.20
N ILE A 419 16.05 -12.99 -13.12
CA ILE A 419 15.56 -13.58 -11.87
C ILE A 419 15.19 -12.45 -10.94
N VAL A 420 13.94 -12.39 -10.51
CA VAL A 420 13.42 -11.39 -9.59
C VAL A 420 13.19 -12.04 -8.23
N LYS A 421 13.93 -11.61 -7.22
CA LYS A 421 13.64 -11.96 -5.83
C LYS A 421 12.76 -10.86 -5.25
N ALA A 422 11.53 -11.21 -4.90
CA ALA A 422 10.56 -10.33 -4.27
C ALA A 422 10.16 -10.88 -2.89
N PRO A 423 9.53 -10.06 -2.02
CA PRO A 423 9.01 -10.55 -0.75
C PRO A 423 7.94 -11.64 -0.92
N SER A 424 7.24 -11.66 -2.06
CA SER A 424 6.25 -12.67 -2.46
C SER A 424 6.85 -13.99 -2.95
N GLY A 425 8.16 -14.05 -3.22
CA GLY A 425 8.82 -15.21 -3.83
C GLY A 425 9.78 -14.83 -4.95
N ASN A 426 10.40 -15.85 -5.54
CA ASN A 426 11.30 -15.68 -6.68
C ASN A 426 10.58 -15.99 -7.98
N HIS A 427 10.75 -15.13 -8.98
CA HIS A 427 10.10 -15.23 -10.29
C HIS A 427 11.10 -15.12 -11.44
N THR A 428 10.77 -15.69 -12.60
CA THR A 428 11.63 -15.65 -13.80
C THR A 428 10.98 -14.83 -14.89
N LEU A 429 11.55 -13.68 -15.19
CA LEU A 429 11.07 -12.76 -16.21
C LEU A 429 11.73 -13.03 -17.57
N ARG A 430 10.93 -13.36 -18.58
CA ARG A 430 11.36 -13.50 -19.98
C ARG A 430 10.99 -12.28 -20.80
N GLN A 431 11.91 -11.86 -21.67
CA GLN A 431 11.76 -10.63 -22.45
C GLN A 431 10.75 -10.80 -23.59
N ALA A 432 9.79 -9.87 -23.67
CA ALA A 432 8.82 -9.76 -24.76
C ALA A 432 9.10 -8.54 -25.65
N GLU A 433 9.53 -7.42 -25.07
CA GLU A 433 10.01 -6.21 -25.77
C GLU A 433 11.20 -5.60 -25.00
N ASP A 434 11.87 -4.57 -25.53
CA ASP A 434 13.10 -4.00 -24.90
C ASP A 434 12.90 -3.72 -23.41
N LEU A 435 11.77 -3.10 -23.03
CA LEU A 435 11.46 -2.70 -21.67
C LEU A 435 10.28 -3.49 -21.05
N LEU A 436 9.89 -4.61 -21.66
CA LEU A 436 8.73 -5.41 -21.24
C LEU A 436 9.10 -6.89 -21.09
N PHE A 437 8.78 -7.43 -19.93
CA PHE A 437 9.00 -8.81 -19.57
C PHE A 437 7.71 -9.43 -19.04
N TYR A 438 7.65 -10.75 -19.02
CA TYR A 438 6.58 -11.49 -18.36
C TYR A 438 7.18 -12.60 -17.50
N ASP A 439 6.57 -12.84 -16.33
CA ASP A 439 6.91 -14.00 -15.51
C ASP A 439 6.26 -15.30 -16.02
N GLU A 440 6.53 -16.39 -15.31
CA GLU A 440 5.98 -17.72 -15.59
C GLU A 440 4.44 -17.80 -15.53
N GLU A 441 3.77 -16.86 -14.85
CA GLU A 441 2.31 -16.77 -14.74
C GLU A 441 1.70 -15.81 -15.80
N GLY A 442 2.55 -15.13 -16.58
CA GLY A 442 2.13 -14.15 -17.57
C GLY A 442 1.83 -12.77 -17.01
N VAL A 443 2.32 -12.45 -15.80
CA VAL A 443 2.31 -11.10 -15.23
C VAL A 443 3.37 -10.26 -15.91
N ALA A 444 2.99 -9.08 -16.39
CA ALA A 444 3.93 -8.19 -17.05
C ALA A 444 4.78 -7.44 -16.02
N ALA A 445 6.06 -7.27 -16.35
CA ALA A 445 7.01 -6.45 -15.64
C ALA A 445 7.62 -5.44 -16.62
N GLY A 446 7.69 -4.18 -16.21
CA GLY A 446 8.15 -3.08 -17.06
C GLY A 446 9.32 -2.34 -16.46
N PHE A 447 10.15 -1.79 -17.33
CA PHE A 447 11.24 -0.90 -16.96
C PHE A 447 11.09 0.44 -17.64
N LYS A 448 11.58 1.51 -17.02
CA LYS A 448 11.65 2.84 -17.64
C LYS A 448 13.01 3.47 -17.37
N PRO A 449 13.73 3.93 -18.42
CA PRO A 449 14.99 4.61 -18.25
C PRO A 449 14.80 6.07 -17.80
N ASP A 450 15.86 6.65 -17.24
CA ASP A 450 16.03 8.08 -17.07
C ASP A 450 16.31 8.79 -18.42
N ALA A 451 16.57 10.09 -18.36
CA ALA A 451 16.87 10.90 -19.54
C ALA A 451 18.18 10.51 -20.26
N ASP A 452 19.10 9.85 -19.55
CA ASP A 452 20.40 9.40 -20.05
C ASP A 452 20.35 7.96 -20.58
N GLY A 453 19.21 7.29 -20.47
CA GLY A 453 18.99 5.92 -20.94
C GLY A 453 19.29 4.84 -19.90
N ASN A 454 19.66 5.20 -18.66
CA ASN A 454 19.90 4.24 -17.59
C ASN A 454 18.57 3.76 -17.01
N ILE A 455 18.42 2.45 -16.80
CA ILE A 455 17.21 1.89 -16.21
C ILE A 455 17.04 2.43 -14.77
N LEU A 456 15.96 3.18 -14.54
CA LEU A 456 15.70 3.86 -13.27
C LEU A 456 14.46 3.31 -12.57
N TYR A 457 13.37 3.02 -13.31
CA TYR A 457 12.13 2.54 -12.71
C TYR A 457 11.80 1.12 -13.13
N PHE A 458 11.11 0.42 -12.23
CA PHE A 458 10.59 -0.93 -12.41
C PHE A 458 9.18 -1.01 -11.87
N ALA A 459 8.29 -1.73 -12.55
CA ALA A 459 6.96 -2.04 -12.04
C ALA A 459 6.64 -3.51 -12.33
N TYR A 460 6.25 -4.23 -11.28
CA TYR A 460 5.94 -5.65 -11.34
C TYR A 460 5.11 -6.02 -10.12
N ASN A 461 4.04 -6.79 -10.30
CA ASN A 461 3.20 -7.49 -9.32
C ASN A 461 2.70 -6.76 -8.04
N LYS A 462 3.12 -5.52 -7.78
CA LYS A 462 2.70 -4.70 -6.65
C LYS A 462 1.92 -3.49 -7.16
N PRO A 463 0.64 -3.35 -6.79
CA PRO A 463 -0.16 -2.19 -7.18
C PRO A 463 0.22 -0.94 -6.36
N GLY A 464 -0.14 0.23 -6.87
CA GLY A 464 -0.09 1.49 -6.12
C GLY A 464 1.21 2.28 -6.21
N SER A 465 2.28 1.75 -6.81
CA SER A 465 3.50 2.53 -7.08
C SER A 465 4.42 1.80 -8.06
N TRP A 466 5.33 2.55 -8.67
CA TRP A 466 6.54 1.96 -9.25
C TRP A 466 7.63 1.84 -8.19
N SER A 467 8.63 1.02 -8.52
CA SER A 467 9.89 0.93 -7.79
C SER A 467 10.97 1.74 -8.50
N VAL A 468 11.87 2.33 -7.72
CA VAL A 468 13.03 3.07 -8.21
C VAL A 468 14.30 2.28 -7.91
N LYS A 469 15.21 2.24 -8.87
CA LYS A 469 16.59 1.81 -8.67
C LYS A 469 17.31 2.97 -7.98
N PRO A 470 17.62 2.87 -6.67
CA PRO A 470 18.34 3.92 -6.00
C PRO A 470 19.73 4.04 -6.65
N PRO A 471 20.35 5.23 -6.63
CA PRO A 471 21.74 5.36 -7.03
C PRO A 471 22.59 4.39 -6.22
N GLU A 472 23.62 3.83 -6.84
CA GLU A 472 24.60 3.03 -6.10
C GLU A 472 25.17 3.89 -4.97
N MET A 473 24.92 3.45 -3.74
CA MET A 473 25.43 4.15 -2.58
C MET A 473 26.95 3.98 -2.54
N PRO A 474 27.72 5.06 -2.27
CA PRO A 474 29.15 4.94 -2.10
C PRO A 474 29.48 3.89 -1.04
N LYS A 475 30.32 2.92 -1.39
CA LYS A 475 30.79 1.88 -0.48
C LYS A 475 31.80 2.46 0.52
N PHE A 476 31.77 1.96 1.76
CA PHE A 476 32.75 2.32 2.77
C PHE A 476 34.12 1.77 2.37
N GLN A 477 35.17 2.55 2.60
CA GLN A 477 36.54 2.19 2.21
C GLN A 477 37.06 0.93 2.93
N ASP A 478 36.54 0.64 4.12
CA ASP A 478 36.93 -0.48 4.97
C ASP A 478 35.89 -1.60 5.03
N VAL A 479 34.91 -1.60 4.12
CA VAL A 479 33.92 -2.68 3.95
C VAL A 479 33.81 -3.03 2.45
N PRO A 480 34.82 -3.74 1.89
CA PRO A 480 34.76 -4.23 0.50
C PRO A 480 33.67 -5.30 0.32
N ASP A 481 33.35 -5.64 -0.93
CA ASP A 481 32.25 -6.57 -1.26
C ASP A 481 32.46 -7.99 -0.74
N ASP A 482 33.70 -8.42 -0.56
CA ASP A 482 34.07 -9.71 0.01
C ASP A 482 34.15 -9.72 1.54
N HIS A 483 33.91 -8.57 2.19
CA HIS A 483 33.86 -8.51 3.64
C HIS A 483 32.69 -9.36 4.17
N PRO A 484 32.89 -10.22 5.19
CA PRO A 484 31.87 -11.18 5.65
C PRO A 484 30.59 -10.52 6.18
N TYR A 485 30.66 -9.23 6.52
CA TYR A 485 29.51 -8.42 6.95
C TYR A 485 28.98 -7.43 5.91
N ALA A 486 29.54 -7.39 4.70
CA ALA A 486 29.18 -6.40 3.69
C ALA A 486 27.67 -6.36 3.42
N GLU A 487 27.06 -7.54 3.19
CA GLU A 487 25.63 -7.66 2.92
C GLU A 487 24.78 -7.02 4.04
N TYR A 488 25.04 -7.37 5.30
CA TYR A 488 24.27 -6.84 6.44
C TYR A 488 24.43 -5.33 6.59
N ILE A 489 25.65 -4.82 6.43
CA ILE A 489 25.95 -3.38 6.57
C ILE A 489 25.24 -2.60 5.48
N TYR A 490 25.38 -3.01 4.22
CA TYR A 490 24.79 -2.29 3.10
C TYR A 490 23.28 -2.42 3.04
N GLU A 491 22.70 -3.49 3.57
CA GLU A 491 21.24 -3.58 3.76
C GLU A 491 20.72 -2.53 4.75
N LEU A 492 21.47 -2.24 5.82
CA LEU A 492 21.11 -1.15 6.75
C LEU A 492 21.38 0.25 6.20
N VAL A 493 22.41 0.41 5.35
CA VAL A 493 22.59 1.64 4.58
C VAL A 493 21.42 1.86 3.64
N GLN A 494 21.00 0.79 2.95
CA GLN A 494 19.84 0.82 2.08
C GLN A 494 18.58 1.16 2.87
N SER A 495 18.32 0.53 4.02
CA SER A 495 17.12 0.82 4.82
C SER A 495 17.10 2.25 5.41
N GLY A 496 18.23 2.96 5.38
CA GLY A 496 18.39 4.27 5.99
C GLY A 496 18.77 4.22 7.47
N ALA A 497 18.82 3.02 8.06
CA ALA A 497 19.20 2.83 9.46
C ALA A 497 20.64 3.26 9.76
N ILE A 498 21.51 3.25 8.75
CA ILE A 498 22.86 3.81 8.81
C ILE A 498 23.04 4.75 7.61
N GLN A 499 23.68 5.89 7.83
CA GLN A 499 24.02 6.80 6.73
C GLN A 499 25.15 6.18 5.88
N GLY A 500 24.93 6.02 4.58
CA GLY A 500 25.98 5.63 3.64
C GLY A 500 26.93 6.76 3.31
N GLY A 501 28.12 6.43 2.80
CA GLY A 501 29.10 7.42 2.35
C GLY A 501 30.45 6.80 2.01
N SER A 502 31.28 7.54 1.26
CA SER A 502 32.62 7.11 0.83
C SER A 502 33.68 7.16 1.95
N GLY A 503 33.24 7.26 3.20
CA GLY A 503 34.08 7.30 4.39
C GLY A 503 34.41 5.90 4.91
N ARG A 504 34.65 5.80 6.22
CA ARG A 504 34.92 4.53 6.91
C ARG A 504 33.75 4.15 7.81
N PHE A 505 33.35 2.88 7.79
CA PHE A 505 32.36 2.32 8.69
C PHE A 505 32.98 1.92 10.04
N GLU A 506 34.23 1.45 10.01
CA GLU A 506 34.98 0.88 11.13
C GLU A 506 34.29 -0.38 11.74
N PRO A 507 34.14 -1.47 10.97
CA PRO A 507 33.33 -2.64 11.35
C PRO A 507 33.75 -3.28 12.69
N ASP A 508 35.04 -3.24 13.02
CA ASP A 508 35.62 -3.85 14.23
C ASP A 508 35.60 -2.93 15.46
N LYS A 509 35.03 -1.72 15.37
CA LYS A 509 34.90 -0.84 16.54
C LYS A 509 33.67 -1.22 17.36
N PRO A 510 33.73 -1.06 18.70
CA PRO A 510 32.54 -1.15 19.54
C PRO A 510 31.45 -0.17 19.09
N ILE A 511 30.19 -0.61 19.12
CA ILE A 511 29.05 0.28 18.97
C ILE A 511 28.61 0.80 20.34
N THR A 512 28.31 2.10 20.43
CA THR A 512 27.79 2.69 21.66
C THR A 512 26.30 2.38 21.84
N ARG A 513 25.81 2.44 23.07
CA ARG A 513 24.40 2.21 23.40
C ARG A 513 23.47 3.21 22.69
N GLY A 514 23.88 4.48 22.60
CA GLY A 514 23.15 5.52 21.87
C GLY A 514 23.08 5.23 20.36
N GLN A 515 24.19 4.84 19.74
CA GLN A 515 24.25 4.45 18.33
C GLN A 515 23.34 3.26 18.02
N PHE A 516 23.46 2.18 18.80
CA PHE A 516 22.65 0.98 18.60
C PHE A 516 21.15 1.28 18.73
N LEU A 517 20.76 2.07 19.75
CA LEU A 517 19.37 2.43 19.96
C LEU A 517 18.84 3.35 18.86
N ALA A 518 19.65 4.28 18.35
CA ALA A 518 19.28 5.14 17.22
C ALA A 518 18.99 4.32 15.95
N MET A 519 19.85 3.34 15.64
CA MET A 519 19.63 2.39 14.53
C MET A 519 18.33 1.60 14.73
N LEU A 520 18.09 1.10 15.95
CA LEU A 520 16.89 0.33 16.29
C LEU A 520 15.60 1.17 16.20
N VAL A 521 15.62 2.43 16.67
CA VAL A 521 14.48 3.34 16.59
C VAL A 521 14.20 3.73 15.14
N HIS A 522 15.23 3.94 14.33
CA HIS A 522 15.06 4.22 12.90
C HIS A 522 14.25 3.13 12.19
N LEU A 523 14.50 1.86 12.54
CA LEU A 523 13.75 0.72 12.00
C LEU A 523 12.29 0.63 12.48
N SER A 524 11.91 1.36 13.54
CA SER A 524 10.58 1.26 14.14
C SER A 524 9.53 2.19 13.52
N THR A 525 9.90 3.06 12.58
CA THR A 525 9.04 4.08 11.91
C THR A 525 8.40 5.13 12.82
N TYR A 526 8.69 5.12 14.12
CA TYR A 526 8.19 6.14 15.06
C TYR A 526 8.86 7.50 14.77
N PRO A 527 8.09 8.60 14.80
CA PRO A 527 8.68 9.93 14.70
C PRO A 527 9.58 10.20 15.90
N LEU A 528 10.64 10.98 15.67
CA LEU A 528 11.55 11.38 16.73
C LEU A 528 10.85 12.33 17.71
N SER A 529 11.07 12.10 19.00
CA SER A 529 10.44 12.88 20.07
C SER A 529 10.94 14.32 20.03
N GLN A 530 10.02 15.23 20.31
CA GLN A 530 10.30 16.66 20.51
C GLN A 530 10.30 17.02 22.01
N LYS A 531 10.15 16.03 22.89
CA LYS A 531 10.15 16.22 24.34
C LYS A 531 11.58 16.27 24.88
N PRO A 532 11.81 16.93 26.03
CA PRO A 532 13.13 16.92 26.67
C PRO A 532 13.53 15.52 27.15
N SER A 533 14.85 15.28 27.24
CA SER A 533 15.44 14.06 27.79
C SER A 533 14.88 13.66 29.16
N SER A 534 14.53 12.39 29.30
CA SER A 534 14.12 11.76 30.57
C SER A 534 15.34 11.24 31.36
N PHE A 535 16.49 11.08 30.71
CA PHE A 535 17.76 10.73 31.34
C PHE A 535 18.64 11.98 31.50
N ALA A 536 19.34 12.09 32.63
CA ALA A 536 20.11 13.28 32.94
C ALA A 536 21.32 13.47 31.99
N ASP A 537 21.88 12.37 31.49
CA ASP A 537 23.10 12.32 30.70
C ASP A 537 22.89 12.28 29.18
N THR A 538 21.63 12.32 28.72
CA THR A 538 21.31 12.30 27.29
C THR A 538 21.07 13.69 26.72
N LYS A 539 20.90 14.70 27.57
CA LYS A 539 20.63 16.07 27.15
C LYS A 539 21.82 16.64 26.37
N GLY A 540 21.57 17.08 25.13
CA GLY A 540 22.58 17.60 24.21
C GLY A 540 23.44 16.53 23.52
N ASN A 541 23.20 15.23 23.79
CA ASN A 541 23.85 14.15 23.06
C ASN A 541 23.22 14.04 21.64
N GLN A 542 24.03 13.68 20.64
CA GLN A 542 23.57 13.53 19.25
C GLN A 542 22.44 12.50 19.07
N TYR A 543 22.28 11.56 20.02
CA TYR A 543 21.22 10.55 20.02
C TYR A 543 20.04 10.89 20.94
N GLU A 544 19.99 12.10 21.52
CA GLU A 544 18.98 12.54 22.49
C GLU A 544 17.54 12.19 22.05
N ALA A 545 17.14 12.63 20.84
CA ALA A 545 15.79 12.45 20.35
C ALA A 545 15.43 10.96 20.17
N TYR A 546 16.39 10.13 19.73
CA TYR A 546 16.20 8.69 19.58
C TYR A 546 16.03 7.99 20.93
N ILE A 547 16.87 8.33 21.90
CA ILE A 547 16.81 7.75 23.25
C ILE A 547 15.50 8.16 23.93
N GLN A 548 15.09 9.41 23.77
CA GLN A 548 13.82 9.89 24.31
C GLN A 548 12.61 9.20 23.65
N THR A 549 12.61 9.01 22.32
CA THR A 549 11.60 8.20 21.62
C THR A 549 11.55 6.79 22.18
N ALA A 550 12.70 6.12 22.31
CA ALA A 550 12.79 4.76 22.83
C ALA A 550 12.30 4.62 24.27
N TYR A 551 12.49 5.64 25.11
CA TYR A 551 11.93 5.69 26.46
C TYR A 551 10.41 5.80 26.44
N GLU A 552 9.86 6.70 25.62
CA GLU A 552 8.41 6.92 25.52
C GLU A 552 7.65 5.68 25.05
N ILE A 553 8.23 4.93 24.11
CA ILE A 553 7.66 3.67 23.63
C ILE A 553 7.97 2.48 24.55
N GLY A 554 8.87 2.64 25.52
CA GLY A 554 9.17 1.65 26.55
C GLY A 554 10.31 0.68 26.25
N ILE A 555 11.08 0.89 25.18
CA ILE A 555 12.29 0.12 24.85
C ILE A 555 13.40 0.43 25.86
N ALA A 556 13.62 1.71 26.16
CA ALA A 556 14.67 2.17 27.06
C ALA A 556 14.22 2.20 28.54
N ASN A 557 13.37 1.28 28.99
CA ASN A 557 12.93 1.19 30.38
C ASN A 557 13.88 0.37 31.28
N GLY A 558 13.83 0.58 32.59
CA GLY A 558 14.60 -0.21 33.56
C GLY A 558 15.96 0.35 33.98
N PHE A 559 16.34 1.53 33.49
CA PHE A 559 17.48 2.31 34.01
C PHE A 559 17.04 3.05 35.29
N THR A 560 17.23 2.42 36.45
CA THR A 560 16.70 2.91 37.75
C THR A 560 17.50 4.05 38.38
N ASN A 561 18.72 4.31 37.89
CA ASN A 561 19.59 5.38 38.36
C ASN A 561 19.39 6.71 37.62
N GLY A 562 18.44 6.79 36.68
CA GLY A 562 18.17 8.00 35.89
C GLY A 562 19.23 8.30 34.81
N MET A 563 20.12 7.35 34.51
CA MET A 563 21.23 7.49 33.56
C MET A 563 21.12 6.43 32.46
N PHE A 564 21.28 6.82 31.20
CA PHE A 564 21.26 5.89 30.06
C PHE A 564 22.67 5.46 29.62
N ASN A 565 23.68 6.29 29.85
CA ASN A 565 25.07 6.21 29.40
C ASN A 565 25.18 6.00 27.88
N PRO A 566 24.80 7.01 27.05
CA PRO A 566 24.69 6.86 25.60
C PRO A 566 26.02 6.51 24.92
N ASP A 567 27.16 6.96 25.45
CA ASP A 567 28.48 6.77 24.84
C ASP A 567 29.17 5.48 25.31
N GLN A 568 28.55 4.72 26.23
CA GLN A 568 29.09 3.44 26.69
C GLN A 568 28.93 2.38 25.58
N PRO A 569 29.94 1.52 25.33
CA PRO A 569 29.77 0.36 24.49
C PRO A 569 28.65 -0.56 24.98
N VAL A 570 27.81 -1.03 24.07
CA VAL A 570 26.72 -1.96 24.39
C VAL A 570 27.25 -3.40 24.40
N THR A 571 26.78 -4.23 25.33
CA THR A 571 27.05 -5.68 25.30
C THR A 571 26.05 -6.39 24.41
N ARG A 572 26.38 -7.62 23.98
CA ARG A 572 25.45 -8.45 23.19
C ARG A 572 24.14 -8.75 23.92
N GLU A 573 24.17 -8.97 25.24
CA GLU A 573 22.97 -9.20 26.05
C GLU A 573 22.10 -7.95 26.24
N GLU A 574 22.72 -6.76 26.31
CA GLU A 574 21.99 -5.48 26.33
C GLU A 574 21.30 -5.24 24.97
N ALA A 575 22.02 -5.40 23.86
CA ALA A 575 21.50 -5.26 22.51
C ALA A 575 20.31 -6.21 22.25
N ALA A 576 20.45 -7.48 22.61
CA ALA A 576 19.38 -8.47 22.50
C ALA A 576 18.13 -8.09 23.31
N THR A 577 18.32 -7.50 24.49
CA THR A 577 17.22 -7.04 25.35
C THR A 577 16.48 -5.85 24.74
N LEU A 578 17.20 -4.88 24.15
CA LEU A 578 16.58 -3.73 23.48
C LEU A 578 15.77 -4.18 22.27
N VAL A 579 16.30 -5.10 21.46
CA VAL A 579 15.61 -5.70 20.30
C VAL A 579 14.35 -6.43 20.72
N TRP A 580 14.43 -7.27 21.76
CA TRP A 580 13.28 -7.99 22.28
C TRP A 580 12.17 -7.06 22.76
N ARG A 581 12.51 -5.98 23.46
CA ARG A 581 11.53 -4.98 23.87
C ARG A 581 10.85 -4.32 22.68
N LEU A 582 11.61 -3.95 21.65
CA LEU A 582 11.04 -3.41 20.41
C LEU A 582 10.01 -4.38 19.85
N VAL A 583 10.38 -5.62 19.55
CA VAL A 583 9.47 -6.56 18.88
C VAL A 583 8.30 -6.98 19.76
N LYS A 584 8.48 -7.04 21.08
CA LYS A 584 7.40 -7.32 22.03
C LYS A 584 6.38 -6.17 22.08
N ILE A 585 6.85 -4.93 22.04
CA ILE A 585 6.00 -3.74 22.14
C ILE A 585 5.35 -3.42 20.79
N VAL A 586 6.14 -3.40 19.73
CA VAL A 586 5.72 -2.93 18.39
C VAL A 586 5.06 -4.04 17.60
N LEU A 587 5.56 -5.28 17.68
CA LEU A 587 5.08 -6.40 16.87
C LEU A 587 4.28 -7.43 17.68
N SER A 588 4.08 -7.20 18.99
CA SER A 588 3.45 -8.17 19.89
C SER A 588 4.07 -9.58 19.81
N ALA A 589 5.39 -9.65 19.55
CA ALA A 589 6.09 -10.92 19.34
C ALA A 589 5.99 -11.84 20.57
N ALA A 590 5.78 -13.13 20.33
CA ALA A 590 5.76 -14.14 21.37
C ALA A 590 7.19 -14.53 21.82
N PRO A 591 7.39 -14.90 23.11
CA PRO A 591 8.66 -15.42 23.57
C PRO A 591 9.08 -16.66 22.79
N VAL A 592 10.36 -16.79 22.50
CA VAL A 592 10.95 -17.95 21.81
C VAL A 592 11.84 -18.69 22.81
N GLN A 593 11.92 -20.01 22.73
CA GLN A 593 12.88 -20.82 23.48
C GLN A 593 14.02 -21.26 22.55
N SER A 594 15.26 -21.26 23.05
CA SER A 594 16.45 -21.65 22.27
C SER A 594 17.51 -22.31 23.15
N ASP A 595 18.34 -23.17 22.56
CA ASP A 595 19.49 -23.80 23.23
C ASP A 595 20.70 -22.84 23.32
N LEU A 596 20.63 -21.92 24.29
CA LEU A 596 21.64 -20.88 24.55
C LEU A 596 22.64 -21.35 25.61
N LYS A 597 23.94 -21.28 25.30
CA LYS A 597 25.03 -21.61 26.23
C LYS A 597 25.70 -20.37 26.83
N GLY A 598 26.24 -20.52 28.04
CA GLY A 598 27.10 -19.54 28.70
C GLY A 598 26.41 -18.73 29.82
N PRO A 599 27.18 -18.03 30.67
CA PRO A 599 26.63 -17.17 31.71
C PRO A 599 26.09 -15.88 31.08
N TYR A 600 24.80 -15.64 31.26
CA TYR A 600 24.14 -14.37 30.92
C TYR A 600 23.36 -13.85 32.11
N SER A 601 23.07 -12.55 32.11
CA SER A 601 22.25 -11.96 33.15
C SER A 601 20.80 -12.42 33.04
N SER A 602 20.14 -12.74 34.14
CA SER A 602 18.74 -13.20 34.14
C SER A 602 17.77 -12.22 33.47
N TRP A 603 18.03 -10.90 33.57
CA TRP A 603 17.22 -9.87 32.92
C TRP A 603 17.31 -9.87 31.39
N ALA A 604 18.34 -10.49 30.82
CA ALA A 604 18.55 -10.58 29.38
C ALA A 604 18.00 -11.89 28.76
N ALA A 605 17.51 -12.82 29.58
CA ALA A 605 17.16 -14.17 29.16
C ALA A 605 16.17 -14.19 27.98
N GLU A 606 15.03 -13.50 28.08
CA GLU A 606 14.03 -13.47 27.00
C GLU A 606 14.61 -12.92 25.70
N GLY A 607 15.45 -11.88 25.79
CA GLY A 607 16.02 -11.24 24.60
C GLY A 607 17.06 -12.11 23.91
N LEU A 608 17.91 -12.77 24.69
CA LEU A 608 18.88 -13.72 24.15
C LEU A 608 18.20 -14.94 23.54
N GLN A 609 17.15 -15.46 24.17
CA GLN A 609 16.37 -16.57 23.61
C GLN A 609 15.68 -16.18 22.30
N PHE A 610 15.15 -14.95 22.21
CA PHE A 610 14.57 -14.45 20.97
C PHE A 610 15.60 -14.32 19.86
N VAL A 611 16.72 -13.63 20.12
CA VAL A 611 17.79 -13.42 19.13
C VAL A 611 18.37 -14.75 18.64
N VAL A 612 18.66 -15.69 19.55
CA VAL A 612 19.21 -17.00 19.17
C VAL A 612 18.16 -17.86 18.47
N GLY A 613 16.95 -17.94 19.01
CA GLY A 613 15.87 -18.75 18.44
C GLY A 613 15.40 -18.27 17.06
N LYS A 614 15.56 -16.98 16.75
CA LYS A 614 15.30 -16.39 15.44
C LYS A 614 16.54 -16.23 14.56
N GLN A 615 17.70 -16.69 15.02
CA GLN A 615 18.99 -16.63 14.31
C GLN A 615 19.38 -15.20 13.88
N LEU A 616 19.16 -14.21 14.75
CA LEU A 616 19.42 -12.80 14.48
C LEU A 616 20.88 -12.43 14.78
N PHE A 617 21.82 -13.10 14.11
CA PHE A 617 23.25 -12.90 14.31
C PHE A 617 24.07 -13.11 13.03
N GLY A 618 25.32 -12.67 13.07
CA GLY A 618 26.26 -12.72 11.95
C GLY A 618 27.12 -13.99 11.91
N PRO A 619 28.05 -14.07 10.95
CA PRO A 619 28.91 -15.23 10.71
C PRO A 619 29.92 -15.53 11.84
N ASP A 620 30.10 -14.63 12.81
CA ASP A 620 30.97 -14.87 13.97
C ASP A 620 30.38 -15.88 14.96
N VAL A 621 29.06 -16.07 14.95
CA VAL A 621 28.37 -16.97 15.86
C VAL A 621 28.31 -18.36 15.24
N GLN A 622 28.95 -19.32 15.90
CA GLN A 622 28.98 -20.71 15.45
C GLN A 622 27.85 -21.52 16.10
N THR A 623 27.20 -22.34 15.28
CA THR A 623 26.21 -23.33 15.73
C THR A 623 26.83 -24.72 15.67
N SER A 624 26.80 -25.45 16.79
CA SER A 624 27.33 -26.82 16.81
C SER A 624 26.44 -27.78 16.01
N SER A 625 26.96 -28.96 15.66
CA SER A 625 26.18 -30.02 15.02
C SER A 625 24.99 -30.51 15.85
N ALA A 626 24.98 -30.23 17.16
CA ALA A 626 23.88 -30.52 18.07
C ALA A 626 22.86 -29.36 18.20
N GLY A 627 23.00 -28.28 17.42
CA GLY A 627 22.10 -27.12 17.41
C GLY A 627 22.38 -26.06 18.48
N SER A 628 23.37 -26.28 19.35
CA SER A 628 23.72 -25.32 20.41
C SER A 628 24.48 -24.11 19.85
N VAL A 629 24.09 -22.90 20.25
CA VAL A 629 24.67 -21.65 19.75
C VAL A 629 25.60 -20.99 20.79
N ASP A 630 26.82 -20.62 20.39
CA ASP A 630 27.74 -19.82 21.21
C ASP A 630 27.64 -18.33 20.86
N TYR A 631 26.66 -17.66 21.47
CA TYR A 631 26.35 -16.26 21.18
C TYR A 631 27.26 -15.25 21.90
N ARG A 632 28.02 -15.69 22.91
CA ARG A 632 28.91 -14.85 23.74
C ARG A 632 28.21 -13.62 24.36
N PRO A 633 27.18 -13.79 25.21
CA PRO A 633 26.31 -12.68 25.65
C PRO A 633 27.01 -11.50 26.34
N LYS A 634 28.17 -11.73 26.98
CA LYS A 634 28.93 -10.73 27.74
C LYS A 634 29.89 -9.89 26.90
N ASP A 635 30.16 -10.29 25.65
CA ASP A 635 31.08 -9.57 24.79
C ASP A 635 30.53 -8.17 24.46
N ILE A 636 31.45 -7.21 24.29
CA ILE A 636 31.11 -5.90 23.73
C ILE A 636 30.73 -6.11 22.26
N MET A 637 29.58 -5.55 21.86
CA MET A 637 29.09 -5.68 20.50
C MET A 637 29.87 -4.75 19.56
N LEU A 638 30.33 -5.31 18.44
CA LEU A 638 30.98 -4.54 17.37
C LEU A 638 29.95 -3.95 16.40
N LYS A 639 30.30 -2.88 15.68
CA LYS A 639 29.40 -2.26 14.69
C LYS A 639 28.92 -3.26 13.62
N GLN A 640 29.80 -4.15 13.15
CA GLN A 640 29.43 -5.18 12.17
C GLN A 640 28.45 -6.22 12.71
N GLU A 641 28.58 -6.59 13.99
CA GLU A 641 27.70 -7.55 14.66
C GLU A 641 26.32 -6.94 14.91
N ALA A 642 26.28 -5.67 15.31
CA ALA A 642 25.04 -4.90 15.40
C ALA A 642 24.34 -4.80 14.04
N ALA A 643 25.11 -4.60 12.97
CA ALA A 643 24.57 -4.55 11.62
C ALA A 643 23.92 -5.89 11.23
N ALA A 644 24.60 -7.02 11.48
CA ALA A 644 24.05 -8.34 11.23
C ALA A 644 22.77 -8.61 12.03
N LEU A 645 22.77 -8.30 13.33
CA LEU A 645 21.59 -8.48 14.19
C LEU A 645 20.37 -7.73 13.63
N LEU A 646 20.55 -6.45 13.29
CA LEU A 646 19.46 -5.58 12.87
C LEU A 646 19.00 -5.82 11.43
N SER A 647 19.92 -6.18 10.52
CA SER A 647 19.57 -6.62 9.17
C SER A 647 18.74 -7.92 9.23
N GLN A 648 19.17 -8.91 10.02
CA GLN A 648 18.41 -10.16 10.18
C GLN A 648 17.05 -9.92 10.83
N LEU A 649 16.98 -9.01 11.80
CA LEU A 649 15.70 -8.58 12.38
C LEU A 649 14.78 -8.03 11.28
N LEU A 650 15.29 -7.12 10.43
CA LEU A 650 14.52 -6.54 9.32
C LEU A 650 14.05 -7.61 8.31
N LYS A 651 14.88 -8.61 8.00
CA LYS A 651 14.48 -9.77 7.19
C LYS A 651 13.37 -10.58 7.86
N SER A 652 13.49 -10.85 9.16
CA SER A 652 12.49 -11.62 9.91
C SER A 652 11.13 -10.93 10.00
N ILE A 653 11.11 -9.59 10.14
CA ILE A 653 9.87 -8.80 10.16
C ILE A 653 9.17 -8.87 8.81
N ARG A 654 9.92 -8.68 7.71
CA ARG A 654 9.37 -8.77 6.35
C ARG A 654 8.76 -10.13 6.04
N GLN A 655 9.31 -11.22 6.59
CA GLN A 655 8.73 -12.56 6.42
C GLN A 655 7.42 -12.77 7.21
N ILE A 656 7.20 -12.05 8.31
CA ILE A 656 5.96 -12.12 9.09
C ILE A 656 4.84 -11.31 8.41
N GLU A 657 5.18 -10.21 7.75
CA GLU A 657 4.21 -9.40 6.99
C GLU A 657 3.75 -10.06 5.69
N ASN A 658 4.45 -11.10 5.21
CA ASN A 658 4.11 -11.84 3.99
C ASN A 658 3.39 -13.18 4.24
N ASN A 659 3.18 -13.56 5.51
CA ASN A 659 2.36 -14.71 5.92
C ASN A 659 1.07 -14.23 6.56
#